data_AF-A0A8T6RNB6-F1
#
_entry.id   AF-A0A8T6RNB6-F1
#
_cell.length_a   1.000
_cell.length_b   1.000
_cell.length_c   1.000
_cell.angle_alpha   90.00
_cell.angle_beta   90.00
_cell.angle_gamma   90.00
#
_symmetry.space_group_name_H-M   'P 1'
#
loop_
_entity.id
_entity.type
_entity.pdbx_description
1 polymer ?
#
loop_
_entity_poly.entity_id
_entity_poly.type
_entity_poly.pdbx_seq_one_letter_code
_entity_poly.pdbx_strand_id
1 'polypeptide(L)'
;MSDKLWTTEALSRLYTTIYAFINEDSISSGGIASPAGKLDKKEIKKIIDSTSNYISAFNSLLETYSGTNIFAAEFSLMKWEEKNIIVPKGMLFVPGNFKLSTNALLTLEYEIDQLDLYKAREDMNKFCQYFTEIELSVKRPELEFDTGKAEGLRILNRFSDRFAHKNQGIIQEQTWKRKLSDTDVKDMKLDRIDIKSHLTASGNVIIDYSDLPPKTTNKSINVNPVYLRAKEGLESTYSFLRFSITPESIKKIVISSFIFANQLFLPLNEASANFIQRQLLEVFLDYFQKDIEKYEVEKACGFFDFIIEDEIAILKENLNLFDEKISEYFKSGQRDTFEQHFRNISSILMDDGRNLVLLEKILVKFKDFLIENFQDDEDFDKKEYATWELQGYIEYFTEYGNLAIRNIAQGMPIFLTNSYEKELADLYVNKYINEFLVKQDNPVKELANTYLKKFRNYYSNKINKKFIVKEVSSIEEAQIAENFPKELKRYMEDFIENENLDLRDLIEFACNFIQGNIQIDEHLKIFQKVKSKLLSYPDEINFISDFLLRFNVFNQFIEENEKQLTFPGRADEFIAAYFEFVRRKMNIELNWSEIIEEWMILFGEQNIDQGKTIIEQLNNFVNHILMLKEKEIKPENFINNIERFYEGKDEIIDALLHLFKEIFNQSLEMRKTFPEFLLNSFASQLSIKNLRLKSKLPKEFLLKESEETFKEYIENLEIKIYSKLLVKPILLILQNKKYPELQYQVKFTYAGEKEDTFRVTIGSNFELAKKKILFTG
;
A
#
# COMPACT_ATOMS: atom_id res chain seq x y z
N MET A 1 -20.94 31.06 26.50
CA MET A 1 -20.74 31.66 25.16
C MET A 1 -19.24 31.77 24.95
N SER A 2 -18.65 30.81 24.24
CA SER A 2 -17.21 30.77 23.96
C SER A 2 -17.03 30.38 22.51
N ASP A 3 -17.02 31.39 21.65
CA ASP A 3 -16.46 31.29 20.31
C ASP A 3 -14.95 31.05 20.45
N LYS A 4 -14.55 29.78 20.57
CA LYS A 4 -13.19 29.38 20.19
C LYS A 4 -13.21 29.16 18.67
N LEU A 5 -13.11 30.28 17.96
CA LEU A 5 -12.56 30.31 16.61
C LEU A 5 -11.24 29.53 16.65
N TRP A 6 -11.22 28.38 15.99
CA TRP A 6 -9.99 27.68 15.66
C TRP A 6 -9.23 28.63 14.74
N THR A 7 -8.23 29.34 15.26
CA THR A 7 -7.43 30.27 14.46
C THR A 7 -6.72 29.48 13.38
N THR A 8 -6.51 30.12 12.25
CA THR A 8 -5.87 29.51 11.09
C THR A 8 -4.40 29.13 11.35
N GLU A 9 -3.81 29.58 12.47
CA GLU A 9 -2.58 29.05 13.07
C GLU A 9 -2.75 27.62 13.62
N ALA A 10 -3.90 27.26 14.19
CA ALA A 10 -4.19 25.88 14.60
C ALA A 10 -4.36 24.95 13.38
N LEU A 11 -4.88 25.48 12.26
CA LEU A 11 -4.92 24.77 10.98
C LEU A 11 -3.51 24.62 10.36
N SER A 12 -2.64 25.63 10.51
CA SER A 12 -1.25 25.57 10.06
C SER A 12 -0.46 24.44 10.75
N ARG A 13 -0.83 24.10 11.99
CA ARG A 13 -0.23 22.98 12.71
C ARG A 13 -0.52 21.63 12.06
N LEU A 14 -1.58 21.47 11.25
CA LEU A 14 -2.06 20.16 10.76
C LEU A 14 -1.31 19.55 9.57
N TYR A 15 -0.42 20.30 8.92
CA TYR A 15 0.33 19.82 7.76
C TYR A 15 1.50 18.96 8.21
N THR A 16 1.54 17.69 7.81
CA THR A 16 2.73 16.86 7.98
C THR A 16 3.57 16.94 6.72
N THR A 17 4.76 17.51 6.82
CA THR A 17 5.74 17.54 5.72
C THR A 17 6.94 16.70 6.11
N ILE A 18 7.24 15.71 5.27
CA ILE A 18 8.43 14.88 5.36
C ILE A 18 9.37 15.25 4.24
N TYR A 19 10.59 15.61 4.64
CA TYR A 19 11.71 15.77 3.73
C TYR A 19 12.67 14.60 3.93
N ALA A 20 13.04 13.94 2.85
CA ALA A 20 14.00 12.84 2.83
C ALA A 20 15.12 13.15 1.83
N PHE A 21 16.38 13.06 2.30
CA PHE A 21 17.60 13.18 1.52
C PHE A 21 18.46 11.92 1.70
N ILE A 22 18.89 11.32 0.59
CA ILE A 22 19.88 10.25 0.56
C ILE A 22 20.94 10.56 -0.50
N ASN A 23 22.20 10.48 -0.12
CA ASN A 23 23.34 10.63 -1.03
C ASN A 23 23.88 9.28 -1.53
N GLU A 24 24.90 9.37 -2.39
CA GLU A 24 25.64 8.22 -2.94
C GLU A 24 26.30 7.33 -1.87
N ASP A 25 26.72 7.91 -0.73
CA ASP A 25 27.35 7.20 0.38
C ASP A 25 26.33 6.57 1.35
N SER A 26 25.03 6.55 0.99
CA SER A 26 23.93 6.06 1.83
C SER A 26 23.74 6.80 3.17
N ILE A 27 24.22 8.04 3.28
CA ILE A 27 23.91 8.95 4.38
C ILE A 27 22.47 9.44 4.18
N SER A 28 21.56 8.97 5.03
CA SER A 28 20.19 9.46 5.09
C SER A 28 20.03 10.58 6.12
N SER A 29 19.41 11.68 5.69
CA SER A 29 18.97 12.77 6.57
C SER A 29 17.60 13.25 6.14
N GLY A 30 16.79 13.70 7.09
CA GLY A 30 15.46 14.16 6.80
C GLY A 30 14.83 14.81 8.01
N GLY A 31 13.74 15.51 7.77
CA GLY A 31 13.02 16.26 8.79
C GLY A 31 11.53 16.05 8.61
N ILE A 32 10.83 15.96 9.74
CA ILE A 32 9.37 15.87 9.76
C ILE A 32 8.85 17.06 10.54
N ALA A 33 8.07 17.90 9.86
CA ALA A 33 7.26 18.91 10.52
C ALA A 33 5.84 18.36 10.62
N SER A 34 5.38 18.02 11.84
CA SER A 34 4.06 17.43 12.09
C SER A 34 3.35 18.08 13.30
N PRO A 35 2.01 18.20 13.29
CA PRO A 35 1.19 18.56 14.47
C PRO A 35 1.30 17.57 15.62
N ALA A 36 1.55 16.29 15.33
CA ALA A 36 1.31 15.16 16.24
C ALA A 36 2.37 15.01 17.35
N GLY A 37 3.39 15.86 17.34
CA GLY A 37 4.56 15.79 18.23
C GLY A 37 5.86 15.48 17.48
N LYS A 38 6.97 15.48 18.22
CA LYS A 38 8.29 15.07 17.70
C LYS A 38 8.29 13.57 17.44
N LEU A 39 8.75 13.16 16.26
CA LEU A 39 9.01 11.76 15.94
C LEU A 39 10.39 11.33 16.42
N ASP A 40 10.51 10.08 16.86
CA ASP A 40 11.82 9.49 17.18
C ASP A 40 12.72 9.56 15.93
N LYS A 41 13.99 9.96 16.11
CA LYS A 41 15.01 9.98 15.06
C LYS A 41 15.17 8.62 14.38
N LYS A 42 14.95 7.52 15.10
CA LYS A 42 14.95 6.17 14.50
C LYS A 42 13.80 5.96 13.53
N GLU A 43 12.59 6.43 13.88
CA GLU A 43 11.41 6.38 13.02
C GLU A 43 11.58 7.28 11.80
N ILE A 44 12.12 8.50 11.99
CA ILE A 44 12.46 9.42 10.88
C ILE A 44 13.37 8.71 9.87
N LYS A 45 14.44 8.06 10.33
CA LYS A 45 15.36 7.31 9.47
C LYS A 45 14.66 6.16 8.73
N LYS A 46 13.85 5.37 9.43
CA LYS A 46 13.07 4.27 8.83
C LYS A 46 12.15 4.77 7.71
N ILE A 47 11.48 5.91 7.93
CA ILE A 47 10.61 6.54 6.93
C ILE A 47 11.40 6.96 5.70
N ILE A 48 12.57 7.59 5.88
CA ILE A 48 13.44 8.04 4.79
C ILE A 48 13.92 6.85 3.95
N ASP A 49 14.45 5.81 4.61
CA ASP A 49 15.00 4.63 3.94
C ASP A 49 13.89 3.88 3.17
N SER A 50 12.73 3.67 3.78
CA SER A 50 11.56 3.06 3.13
C SER A 50 11.08 3.86 1.92
N THR A 51 10.92 5.18 2.08
CA THR A 51 10.45 6.07 1.00
C THR A 51 11.37 6.00 -0.21
N SER A 52 12.68 6.02 0.00
CA SER A 52 13.66 5.91 -1.09
C SER A 52 13.60 4.58 -1.83
N ASN A 53 13.48 3.48 -1.09
CA ASN A 53 13.33 2.15 -1.68
C ASN A 53 12.08 2.06 -2.56
N TYR A 54 10.96 2.63 -2.10
CA TYR A 54 9.72 2.67 -2.90
C TYR A 54 9.86 3.53 -4.15
N ILE A 55 10.53 4.68 -4.07
CA ILE A 55 10.78 5.55 -5.23
C ILE A 55 11.66 4.85 -6.25
N SER A 56 12.74 4.20 -5.79
CA SER A 56 13.67 3.47 -6.65
C SER A 56 12.96 2.31 -7.37
N ALA A 57 12.18 1.51 -6.63
CA ALA A 57 11.39 0.43 -7.20
C ALA A 57 10.36 0.93 -8.21
N PHE A 58 9.65 2.02 -7.90
CA PHE A 58 8.64 2.60 -8.79
C PHE A 58 9.29 3.22 -10.04
N ASN A 59 10.39 3.95 -9.92
CA ASN A 59 11.13 4.48 -11.06
C ASN A 59 11.73 3.37 -11.94
N SER A 60 12.25 2.29 -11.36
CA SER A 60 12.73 1.13 -12.13
C SER A 60 11.59 0.50 -12.96
N LEU A 61 10.39 0.45 -12.39
CA LEU A 61 9.19 0.01 -13.10
C LEU A 61 8.82 1.00 -14.22
N LEU A 62 8.73 2.30 -13.92
CA LEU A 62 8.40 3.33 -14.91
C LEU A 62 9.43 3.42 -16.04
N GLU A 63 10.71 3.21 -15.75
CA GLU A 63 11.76 3.13 -16.76
C GLU A 63 11.49 1.95 -17.68
N THR A 64 11.13 0.80 -17.13
CA THR A 64 10.85 -0.43 -17.89
C THR A 64 9.60 -0.33 -18.77
N TYR A 65 8.53 0.26 -18.25
CA TYR A 65 7.21 0.28 -18.89
C TYR A 65 6.87 1.58 -19.60
N SER A 66 7.63 2.65 -19.43
CA SER A 66 7.34 3.95 -20.07
C SER A 66 8.58 4.77 -20.43
N GLY A 67 9.79 4.32 -20.10
CA GLY A 67 11.01 5.09 -20.31
C GLY A 67 11.03 6.43 -19.55
N THR A 68 10.27 6.51 -18.45
CA THR A 68 10.06 7.73 -17.68
C THR A 68 10.48 7.55 -16.22
N ASN A 69 10.74 8.66 -15.54
CA ASN A 69 10.77 8.73 -14.09
C ASN A 69 9.58 9.53 -13.57
N ILE A 70 9.23 9.34 -12.31
CA ILE A 70 8.20 10.13 -11.65
C ILE A 70 8.69 11.58 -11.47
N PHE A 71 7.92 12.53 -12.00
CA PHE A 71 8.17 13.96 -11.86
C PHE A 71 7.50 14.51 -10.60
N ALA A 72 6.24 14.13 -10.38
CA ALA A 72 5.43 14.42 -9.20
C ALA A 72 4.21 13.48 -9.15
N ALA A 73 3.63 13.30 -7.98
CA ALA A 73 2.40 12.55 -7.78
C ALA A 73 1.50 13.23 -6.73
N GLU A 74 0.20 13.10 -6.93
CA GLU A 74 -0.84 13.58 -6.03
C GLU A 74 -1.84 12.47 -5.75
N PHE A 75 -2.24 12.35 -4.49
CA PHE A 75 -3.14 11.33 -3.98
C PHE A 75 -4.24 11.96 -3.14
N SER A 76 -5.45 11.40 -3.22
CA SER A 76 -6.58 11.70 -2.35
C SER A 76 -6.47 10.88 -1.07
N LEU A 77 -6.77 11.50 0.06
CA LEU A 77 -6.95 10.83 1.33
C LEU A 77 -8.42 10.88 1.72
N MET A 78 -9.04 9.71 1.75
CA MET A 78 -10.46 9.56 2.06
C MET A 78 -10.62 8.91 3.42
N LYS A 79 -11.55 9.41 4.23
CA LYS A 79 -11.90 8.74 5.48
C LYS A 79 -12.70 7.47 5.19
N TRP A 80 -12.43 6.42 5.93
CA TRP A 80 -13.33 5.26 5.98
C TRP A 80 -14.29 5.31 7.18
N GLU A 81 -14.08 6.18 8.18
CA GLU A 81 -14.99 6.43 9.32
C GLU A 81 -15.68 7.81 9.17
N GLU A 82 -16.99 7.92 9.43
CA GLU A 82 -17.78 9.17 9.27
C GLU A 82 -17.55 10.23 10.37
N LYS A 83 -16.60 10.02 11.29
CA LYS A 83 -16.35 10.99 12.37
C LYS A 83 -15.87 12.35 11.85
N ASN A 84 -16.32 13.41 12.52
CA ASN A 84 -15.90 14.82 12.32
C ASN A 84 -14.45 15.08 12.81
N ILE A 85 -13.50 14.21 12.44
CA ILE A 85 -12.08 14.42 12.72
C ILE A 85 -11.50 15.27 11.58
N ILE A 86 -10.81 16.34 11.93
CA ILE A 86 -10.07 17.18 11.00
C ILE A 86 -8.81 16.41 10.58
N VAL A 87 -8.74 15.97 9.33
CA VAL A 87 -7.65 15.15 8.77
C VAL A 87 -7.25 15.63 7.38
N PRO A 88 -6.01 15.37 6.92
CA PRO A 88 -5.60 15.65 5.55
C PRO A 88 -6.52 14.99 4.51
N LYS A 89 -6.75 15.70 3.40
CA LYS A 89 -7.52 15.24 2.23
C LYS A 89 -6.65 14.95 1.01
N GLY A 90 -5.41 15.42 1.01
CA GLY A 90 -4.45 15.24 -0.07
C GLY A 90 -3.09 14.76 0.46
N MET A 91 -2.38 14.00 -0.36
CA MET A 91 -0.97 13.68 -0.17
C MET A 91 -0.23 14.02 -1.46
N LEU A 92 0.84 14.79 -1.34
CA LEU A 92 1.65 15.24 -2.44
C LEU A 92 3.05 14.65 -2.34
N PHE A 93 3.54 14.12 -3.44
CA PHE A 93 4.87 13.56 -3.56
C PHE A 93 5.65 14.28 -4.67
N VAL A 94 6.75 14.93 -4.31
CA VAL A 94 7.63 15.64 -5.22
C VAL A 94 9.06 15.13 -5.04
N PRO A 95 9.57 14.28 -5.95
CA PRO A 95 10.98 13.92 -5.94
C PRO A 95 11.84 15.15 -6.23
N GLY A 96 13.09 15.14 -5.77
CA GLY A 96 14.11 16.14 -6.05
C GLY A 96 15.34 15.46 -6.64
N ASN A 97 15.93 16.03 -7.68
CA ASN A 97 17.12 15.46 -8.30
C ASN A 97 18.17 16.55 -8.46
N PHE A 98 19.34 16.35 -7.85
CA PHE A 98 20.53 17.15 -8.11
C PHE A 98 21.77 16.24 -8.05
N LYS A 99 22.52 16.18 -9.15
CA LYS A 99 23.60 15.19 -9.35
C LYS A 99 23.09 13.76 -9.11
N LEU A 100 23.76 12.95 -8.29
CA LEU A 100 23.37 11.58 -7.95
C LEU A 100 22.59 11.49 -6.61
N SER A 101 22.27 12.62 -5.97
CA SER A 101 21.47 12.61 -4.73
C SER A 101 19.99 12.33 -5.02
N THR A 102 19.38 11.45 -4.24
CA THR A 102 17.95 11.13 -4.32
C THR A 102 17.24 11.86 -3.20
N ASN A 103 16.33 12.75 -3.58
CA ASN A 103 15.56 13.55 -2.64
C ASN A 103 14.07 13.36 -2.85
N ALA A 104 13.31 13.50 -1.77
CA ALA A 104 11.86 13.37 -1.80
C ALA A 104 11.21 14.30 -0.80
N LEU A 105 10.21 15.03 -1.27
CA LEU A 105 9.25 15.75 -0.45
C LEU A 105 7.94 14.97 -0.48
N LEU A 106 7.44 14.61 0.70
CA LEU A 106 6.12 14.02 0.89
C LEU A 106 5.35 14.92 1.85
N THR A 107 4.23 15.49 1.43
CA THR A 107 3.45 16.41 2.26
C THR A 107 1.98 16.03 2.29
N LEU A 108 1.35 16.22 3.45
CA LEU A 108 -0.06 15.99 3.67
C LEU A 108 -0.81 17.32 3.71
N GLU A 109 -1.83 17.44 2.88
CA GLU A 109 -2.59 18.67 2.65
C GLU A 109 -4.03 18.51 3.13
N TYR A 110 -4.60 19.60 3.66
CA TYR A 110 -5.98 19.61 4.16
C TYR A 110 -7.04 19.74 3.06
N GLU A 111 -6.63 20.16 1.87
CA GLU A 111 -7.44 20.28 0.66
C GLU A 111 -6.63 19.71 -0.51
N ILE A 112 -7.30 19.25 -1.57
CA ILE A 112 -6.67 18.69 -2.77
C ILE A 112 -6.33 19.85 -3.74
N ASP A 113 -5.35 19.67 -4.62
CA ASP A 113 -4.93 20.61 -5.68
C ASP A 113 -4.39 21.97 -5.18
N GLN A 114 -3.86 22.07 -3.94
CA GLN A 114 -3.45 23.36 -3.37
C GLN A 114 -2.05 23.85 -3.76
N LEU A 115 -1.19 22.98 -4.28
CA LEU A 115 0.21 23.29 -4.56
C LEU A 115 0.52 23.31 -6.06
N ASP A 116 1.36 24.26 -6.47
CA ASP A 116 1.95 24.24 -7.80
C ASP A 116 3.11 23.22 -7.81
N LEU A 117 2.86 22.06 -8.40
CA LEU A 117 3.81 20.95 -8.53
C LEU A 117 5.14 21.33 -9.18
N TYR A 118 5.12 22.19 -10.20
CA TYR A 118 6.33 22.59 -10.90
C TYR A 118 7.17 23.53 -10.04
N LYS A 119 6.53 24.48 -9.38
CA LYS A 119 7.21 25.38 -8.45
C LYS A 119 7.77 24.61 -7.25
N ALA A 120 7.00 23.69 -6.67
CA ALA A 120 7.47 22.82 -5.60
C ALA A 120 8.69 22.00 -6.03
N ARG A 121 8.71 21.49 -7.27
CA ARG A 121 9.86 20.78 -7.85
C ARG A 121 11.08 21.69 -8.03
N GLU A 122 10.91 22.90 -8.53
CA GLU A 122 12.00 23.87 -8.67
C GLU A 122 12.62 24.22 -7.31
N ASP A 123 11.79 24.50 -6.31
CA ASP A 123 12.23 24.79 -4.96
C ASP A 123 12.94 23.57 -4.35
N MET A 124 12.40 22.37 -4.55
CA MET A 124 13.02 21.12 -4.12
C MET A 124 14.41 20.92 -4.75
N ASN A 125 14.56 21.13 -6.05
CA ASN A 125 15.85 21.01 -6.72
C ASN A 125 16.88 22.03 -6.21
N LYS A 126 16.47 23.28 -5.90
CA LYS A 126 17.34 24.27 -5.24
C LYS A 126 17.76 23.82 -3.85
N PHE A 127 16.85 23.22 -3.09
CA PHE A 127 17.19 22.67 -1.77
C PHE A 127 18.16 21.51 -1.86
N CYS A 128 17.98 20.61 -2.84
CA CYS A 128 18.92 19.53 -3.10
C CYS A 128 20.34 20.08 -3.35
N GLN A 129 20.45 21.15 -4.14
CA GLN A 129 21.71 21.83 -4.38
C GLN A 129 22.34 22.34 -3.08
N TYR A 130 21.60 23.11 -2.27
CA TYR A 130 22.12 23.61 -0.99
C TYR A 130 22.53 22.49 -0.04
N PHE A 131 21.77 21.39 -0.01
CA PHE A 131 22.07 20.24 0.83
C PHE A 131 23.38 19.57 0.43
N THR A 132 23.60 19.35 -0.87
CA THR A 132 24.88 18.82 -1.39
C THR A 132 26.05 19.75 -1.05
N GLU A 133 25.87 21.07 -1.08
CA GLU A 133 26.92 22.03 -0.71
C GLU A 133 27.30 21.94 0.78
N ILE A 134 26.32 21.75 1.67
CA ILE A 134 26.56 21.54 3.09
C ILE A 134 27.22 20.19 3.35
N GLU A 135 26.77 19.13 2.68
CA GLU A 135 27.38 17.80 2.77
C GLU A 135 28.87 17.83 2.46
N LEU A 136 29.25 18.50 1.36
CA LEU A 136 30.66 18.69 0.98
C LEU A 136 31.44 19.50 2.03
N SER A 137 30.77 20.41 2.73
CA SER A 137 31.39 21.24 3.77
C SER A 137 31.61 20.47 5.07
N VAL A 138 30.71 19.53 5.40
CA VAL A 138 30.78 18.66 6.58
C VAL A 138 31.84 17.55 6.41
N LYS A 139 32.16 17.17 5.17
CA LYS A 139 33.20 16.17 4.82
C LYS A 139 34.64 16.71 4.90
N ARG A 140 34.87 17.93 5.41
CA ARG A 140 36.22 18.50 5.48
C ARG A 140 37.06 17.79 6.55
N PRO A 141 38.36 17.50 6.29
CA PRO A 141 39.25 16.82 7.24
C PRO A 141 39.39 17.53 8.60
N GLU A 142 39.16 18.85 8.62
CA GLU A 142 39.19 19.69 9.82
C GLU A 142 38.09 19.36 10.84
N LEU A 143 37.04 18.64 10.41
CA LEU A 143 35.93 18.16 11.23
C LEU A 143 36.06 16.66 11.57
N GLU A 144 37.12 15.98 11.12
CA GLU A 144 37.36 14.55 11.40
C GLU A 144 38.14 14.35 12.72
N PHE A 145 37.42 14.19 13.81
CA PHE A 145 37.81 13.27 14.90
C PHE A 145 36.79 12.12 14.95
N ASP A 146 37.00 11.03 15.68
CA ASP A 146 36.05 9.91 15.77
C ASP A 146 34.61 10.33 16.20
N THR A 147 34.44 11.53 16.79
CA THR A 147 33.17 12.23 17.08
C THR A 147 32.58 13.03 15.90
N GLY A 148 33.39 13.35 14.88
CA GLY A 148 33.10 14.20 13.73
C GLY A 148 32.06 13.64 12.76
N LYS A 149 31.95 12.30 12.63
CA LYS A 149 30.83 11.69 11.88
C LYS A 149 29.48 11.94 12.57
N ALA A 150 29.43 11.88 13.91
CA ALA A 150 28.22 12.15 14.67
C ALA A 150 27.86 13.65 14.66
N GLU A 151 28.86 14.52 14.71
CA GLU A 151 28.68 15.96 14.66
C GLU A 151 28.28 16.45 13.26
N GLY A 152 28.89 15.90 12.22
CA GLY A 152 28.50 16.13 10.84
C GLY A 152 27.07 15.67 10.55
N LEU A 153 26.69 14.48 11.01
CA LEU A 153 25.31 13.99 10.92
C LEU A 153 24.33 14.90 11.69
N ARG A 154 24.74 15.42 12.86
CA ARG A 154 23.95 16.41 13.63
C ARG A 154 23.71 17.69 12.83
N ILE A 155 24.73 18.22 12.16
CA ILE A 155 24.61 19.41 11.30
C ILE A 155 23.65 19.14 10.14
N LEU A 156 23.80 18.00 9.46
CA LEU A 156 22.92 17.60 8.35
C LEU A 156 21.46 17.47 8.80
N ASN A 157 21.20 16.83 9.95
CA ASN A 157 19.85 16.70 10.49
C ASN A 157 19.24 18.05 10.88
N ARG A 158 19.99 18.94 11.55
CA ARG A 158 19.53 20.31 11.85
C ARG A 158 19.19 21.09 10.57
N PHE A 159 19.96 20.89 9.51
CA PHE A 159 19.70 21.52 8.23
C PHE A 159 18.42 20.95 7.59
N SER A 160 18.27 19.63 7.53
CA SER A 160 17.06 18.94 7.06
C SER A 160 15.79 19.40 7.78
N ASP A 161 15.81 19.49 9.11
CA ASP A 161 14.67 19.96 9.91
C ASP A 161 14.27 21.39 9.54
N ARG A 162 15.26 22.28 9.37
CA ARG A 162 15.00 23.66 8.93
C ARG A 162 14.39 23.72 7.53
N PHE A 163 14.77 22.83 6.60
CA PHE A 163 14.11 22.76 5.29
C PHE A 163 12.68 22.24 5.40
N ALA A 164 12.44 21.20 6.20
CA ALA A 164 11.09 20.69 6.40
C ALA A 164 10.16 21.80 6.91
N HIS A 165 10.60 22.58 7.90
CA HIS A 165 9.85 23.74 8.40
C HIS A 165 9.69 24.87 7.38
N LYS A 166 10.75 25.20 6.63
CA LYS A 166 10.67 26.22 5.56
C LYS A 166 9.67 25.81 4.47
N ASN A 167 9.71 24.54 4.04
CA ASN A 167 8.77 24.00 3.07
C ASN A 167 7.34 24.07 3.59
N GLN A 168 7.10 23.62 4.82
CA GLN A 168 5.79 23.74 5.46
C GLN A 168 5.29 25.18 5.46
N GLY A 169 6.14 26.16 5.78
CA GLY A 169 5.80 27.58 5.72
C GLY A 169 5.46 28.08 4.30
N ILE A 170 6.20 27.65 3.28
CA ILE A 170 5.91 27.99 1.87
C ILE A 170 4.56 27.42 1.44
N ILE A 171 4.28 26.17 1.80
CA ILE A 171 3.03 25.48 1.50
C ILE A 171 1.85 26.24 2.11
N GLN A 172 1.94 26.56 3.40
CA GLN A 172 0.93 27.34 4.10
C GLN A 172 0.73 28.71 3.48
N GLU A 173 1.79 29.45 3.18
CA GLU A 173 1.71 30.78 2.58
C GLU A 173 0.97 30.74 1.22
N GLN A 174 1.21 29.71 0.41
CA GLN A 174 0.52 29.52 -0.87
C GLN A 174 -0.97 29.23 -0.68
N THR A 175 -1.32 28.32 0.25
CA THR A 175 -2.71 28.07 0.64
C THR A 175 -3.42 29.36 1.05
N TRP A 176 -2.77 30.19 1.86
CA TRP A 176 -3.31 31.46 2.32
C TRP A 176 -3.50 32.48 1.20
N LYS A 177 -2.49 32.65 0.33
CA LYS A 177 -2.58 33.53 -0.83
C LYS A 177 -3.77 33.14 -1.72
N ARG A 178 -4.02 31.84 -1.91
CA ARG A 178 -5.19 31.35 -2.66
C ARG A 178 -6.51 31.64 -1.95
N LYS A 179 -6.60 31.44 -0.63
CA LYS A 179 -7.82 31.76 0.15
C LYS A 179 -8.12 33.25 0.22
N LEU A 180 -7.10 34.11 0.15
CA LEU A 180 -7.22 35.57 0.23
C LEU A 180 -7.39 36.26 -1.12
N SER A 181 -7.01 35.59 -2.21
CA SER A 181 -7.26 36.08 -3.56
C SER A 181 -8.52 35.41 -4.10
N ASP A 182 -9.65 36.13 -4.07
CA ASP A 182 -10.93 35.76 -4.73
C ASP A 182 -10.81 35.58 -6.26
N THR A 183 -9.59 35.47 -6.79
CA THR A 183 -9.35 35.01 -8.16
C THR A 183 -9.81 33.57 -8.26
N ASP A 184 -10.89 33.37 -9.01
CA ASP A 184 -11.39 32.08 -9.47
C ASP A 184 -10.24 31.09 -9.65
N VAL A 185 -10.32 29.96 -8.95
CA VAL A 185 -9.47 28.76 -9.07
C VAL A 185 -9.30 28.30 -10.55
N LYS A 186 -10.07 28.86 -11.47
CA LYS A 186 -9.96 28.67 -12.92
C LYS A 186 -8.66 29.21 -13.52
N ASP A 187 -8.04 30.25 -12.96
CA ASP A 187 -6.83 30.90 -13.54
C ASP A 187 -5.51 30.24 -13.11
N MET A 188 -5.56 29.23 -12.24
CA MET A 188 -4.44 28.33 -11.91
C MET A 188 -4.78 26.86 -12.19
N LYS A 189 -5.69 26.60 -13.14
CA LYS A 189 -5.69 25.30 -13.81
C LYS A 189 -4.29 25.03 -14.34
N LEU A 190 -3.94 23.76 -14.50
CA LEU A 190 -2.67 23.23 -15.04
C LEU A 190 -2.31 23.74 -16.48
N ASP A 191 -2.38 25.04 -16.74
CA ASP A 191 -2.20 25.72 -18.03
C ASP A 191 -0.72 25.96 -18.37
N ARG A 192 0.17 25.04 -17.98
CA ARG A 192 1.51 25.03 -18.60
C ARG A 192 1.70 23.95 -19.64
N ILE A 193 0.76 23.01 -19.75
CA ILE A 193 0.77 22.07 -20.84
C ILE A 193 -0.67 21.64 -21.17
N ASP A 194 -1.17 22.05 -22.34
CA ASP A 194 -2.38 21.45 -22.92
C ASP A 194 -2.07 20.00 -23.30
N ILE A 195 -2.47 19.07 -22.44
CA ILE A 195 -2.16 17.65 -22.58
C ILE A 195 -3.32 16.96 -23.27
N LYS A 196 -3.11 16.64 -24.54
CA LYS A 196 -4.07 15.85 -25.32
C LYS A 196 -4.09 14.41 -24.80
N SER A 197 -5.27 13.98 -24.36
CA SER A 197 -5.52 12.59 -24.00
C SER A 197 -5.37 11.69 -25.22
N HIS A 198 -4.63 10.59 -25.07
CA HIS A 198 -4.44 9.56 -26.10
C HIS A 198 -4.76 8.15 -25.58
N LEU A 199 -5.09 7.96 -24.30
CA LEU A 199 -5.56 6.67 -23.76
C LEU A 199 -6.56 6.90 -22.63
N THR A 200 -7.53 6.00 -22.53
CA THR A 200 -8.40 5.92 -21.35
C THR A 200 -8.45 4.51 -20.81
N ALA A 201 -8.47 4.38 -19.48
CA ALA A 201 -8.66 3.11 -18.82
C ALA A 201 -9.74 3.22 -17.75
N SER A 202 -10.35 2.10 -17.37
CA SER A 202 -11.34 2.06 -16.28
C SER A 202 -11.18 0.79 -15.48
N GLY A 203 -11.44 0.86 -14.17
CA GLY A 203 -11.37 -0.29 -13.28
C GLY A 203 -12.08 -0.03 -11.97
N ASN A 204 -11.98 -0.99 -11.05
CA ASN A 204 -12.59 -0.90 -9.73
C ASN A 204 -11.54 -0.77 -8.62
N VAL A 205 -11.78 0.11 -7.66
CA VAL A 205 -11.02 0.19 -6.41
C VAL A 205 -11.52 -0.93 -5.49
N ILE A 206 -10.59 -1.72 -4.98
CA ILE A 206 -10.86 -2.75 -3.98
C ILE A 206 -10.15 -2.34 -2.70
N ILE A 207 -10.88 -2.31 -1.58
CA ILE A 207 -10.27 -2.04 -0.27
C ILE A 207 -9.95 -3.38 0.39
N ASP A 208 -8.67 -3.55 0.70
CA ASP A 208 -8.15 -4.67 1.44
C ASP A 208 -8.03 -4.30 2.92
N TYR A 209 -8.91 -4.84 3.74
CA TYR A 209 -8.98 -4.72 5.19
C TYR A 209 -8.24 -5.86 5.90
N SER A 210 -7.54 -6.76 5.17
CA SER A 210 -6.75 -7.83 5.81
C SER A 210 -5.63 -7.27 6.68
N ASP A 211 -5.07 -6.11 6.29
CA ASP A 211 -4.06 -5.37 7.03
C ASP A 211 -4.60 -4.04 7.61
N LEU A 212 -3.95 -3.55 8.66
CA LEU A 212 -4.19 -2.23 9.24
C LEU A 212 -2.98 -1.30 9.01
N PRO A 213 -3.18 -0.07 8.48
CA PRO A 213 -4.43 0.47 7.97
C PRO A 213 -4.86 -0.22 6.66
N PRO A 214 -6.16 -0.21 6.31
CA PRO A 214 -6.64 -0.82 5.08
C PRO A 214 -6.00 -0.20 3.85
N LYS A 215 -5.76 -1.03 2.84
CA LYS A 215 -5.04 -0.65 1.62
C LYS A 215 -6.00 -0.58 0.44
N THR A 216 -5.80 0.39 -0.44
CA THR A 216 -6.54 0.46 -1.71
C THR A 216 -5.79 -0.31 -2.80
N THR A 217 -6.49 -1.14 -3.54
CA THR A 217 -5.92 -1.96 -4.60
C THR A 217 -6.83 -1.95 -5.83
N ASN A 218 -6.41 -2.63 -6.89
CA ASN A 218 -7.28 -2.98 -8.00
C ASN A 218 -6.87 -4.35 -8.56
N LYS A 219 -7.85 -5.18 -8.91
CA LYS A 219 -7.68 -6.50 -9.56
C LYS A 219 -7.69 -6.42 -11.09
N SER A 220 -8.49 -5.53 -11.71
CA SER A 220 -8.64 -5.49 -13.17
C SER A 220 -8.84 -4.09 -13.74
N ILE A 221 -8.25 -3.86 -14.91
CA ILE A 221 -8.33 -2.60 -15.65
C ILE A 221 -8.65 -2.94 -17.10
N ASN A 222 -9.70 -2.31 -17.61
CA ASN A 222 -10.03 -2.30 -19.02
C ASN A 222 -9.38 -1.06 -19.64
N VAL A 223 -8.50 -1.27 -20.62
CA VAL A 223 -7.81 -0.18 -21.32
C VAL A 223 -8.41 -0.03 -22.71
N ASN A 224 -8.94 1.16 -23.00
CA ASN A 224 -9.45 1.51 -24.31
C ASN A 224 -8.41 2.41 -25.01
N PRO A 225 -7.69 1.88 -26.01
CA PRO A 225 -6.75 2.69 -26.77
C PRO A 225 -7.50 3.79 -27.55
N VAL A 226 -6.96 5.02 -27.54
CA VAL A 226 -7.43 6.07 -28.46
C VAL A 226 -6.46 6.08 -29.63
N TYR A 227 -6.89 5.50 -30.75
CA TYR A 227 -6.06 5.39 -31.93
C TYR A 227 -5.76 6.77 -32.55
N LEU A 228 -4.51 6.98 -32.96
CA LEU A 228 -4.15 8.10 -33.80
C LEU A 228 -4.94 8.08 -35.11
N ARG A 229 -5.32 9.27 -35.60
CA ARG A 229 -5.93 9.41 -36.92
C ARG A 229 -4.84 9.48 -37.98
N ALA A 230 -5.00 8.75 -39.08
CA ALA A 230 -4.05 8.66 -40.21
C ALA A 230 -3.73 9.99 -40.95
N LYS A 231 -4.18 11.14 -40.45
CA LYS A 231 -3.98 12.46 -41.09
C LYS A 231 -2.64 13.13 -40.77
N GLU A 232 -1.85 12.58 -39.84
CA GLU A 232 -0.57 13.16 -39.43
C GLU A 232 0.57 12.57 -40.28
N GLY A 233 1.46 13.40 -40.81
CA GLY A 233 2.54 12.97 -41.70
C GLY A 233 3.53 11.96 -41.07
N LEU A 234 4.44 11.42 -41.89
CA LEU A 234 5.33 10.29 -41.52
C LEU A 234 6.22 10.58 -40.30
N GLU A 235 6.91 11.73 -40.29
CA GLU A 235 7.80 12.11 -39.19
C GLU A 235 7.04 12.37 -37.88
N SER A 236 5.85 12.97 -37.94
CA SER A 236 4.94 13.09 -36.77
C SER A 236 4.58 11.74 -36.21
N THR A 237 4.30 10.79 -37.09
CA THR A 237 3.84 9.45 -36.74
C THR A 237 4.93 8.64 -36.05
N TYR A 238 6.12 8.55 -36.64
CA TYR A 238 7.24 7.83 -36.03
C TYR A 238 7.65 8.44 -34.70
N SER A 239 7.72 9.77 -34.64
CA SER A 239 8.03 10.47 -33.40
C SER A 239 6.97 10.20 -32.33
N PHE A 240 5.68 10.24 -32.66
CA PHE A 240 4.62 9.90 -31.71
C PHE A 240 4.73 8.46 -31.21
N LEU A 241 4.95 7.49 -32.11
CA LEU A 241 5.07 6.07 -31.75
C LEU A 241 6.27 5.80 -30.84
N ARG A 242 7.40 6.45 -31.11
CA ARG A 242 8.60 6.43 -30.26
C ARG A 242 8.31 6.91 -28.84
N PHE A 243 7.28 7.71 -28.65
CA PHE A 243 6.97 8.31 -27.35
C PHE A 243 5.61 7.90 -26.80
N SER A 244 4.92 6.92 -27.39
CA SER A 244 3.59 6.50 -26.92
C SER A 244 3.68 5.36 -25.91
N ILE A 245 3.08 5.53 -24.74
CA ILE A 245 2.98 4.45 -23.74
C ILE A 245 1.94 3.44 -24.21
N THR A 246 2.26 2.15 -24.22
CA THR A 246 1.37 1.10 -24.72
C THR A 246 0.25 0.75 -23.72
N PRO A 247 -0.89 0.17 -24.17
CA PRO A 247 -1.99 -0.20 -23.27
C PRO A 247 -1.60 -1.10 -22.09
N GLU A 248 -0.77 -2.13 -22.33
CA GLU A 248 -0.33 -3.05 -21.27
C GLU A 248 0.63 -2.36 -20.30
N SER A 249 1.49 -1.46 -20.79
CA SER A 249 2.33 -0.64 -19.93
C SER A 249 1.51 0.28 -19.02
N ILE A 250 0.44 0.88 -19.55
CA ILE A 250 -0.50 1.67 -18.75
C ILE A 250 -1.17 0.83 -17.66
N LYS A 251 -1.61 -0.39 -17.99
CA LYS A 251 -2.20 -1.29 -17.00
C LYS A 251 -1.25 -1.51 -15.82
N LYS A 252 0.03 -1.78 -16.09
CA LYS A 252 1.05 -1.92 -15.04
C LYS A 252 1.29 -0.63 -14.26
N ILE A 253 1.39 0.52 -14.94
CA ILE A 253 1.59 1.83 -14.29
C ILE A 253 0.42 2.12 -13.34
N VAL A 254 -0.82 1.96 -13.80
CA VAL A 254 -2.02 2.24 -13.00
C VAL A 254 -2.11 1.33 -11.76
N ILE A 255 -1.91 0.01 -11.91
CA ILE A 255 -1.89 -0.93 -10.76
C ILE A 255 -0.79 -0.53 -9.77
N SER A 256 0.42 -0.31 -10.28
CA SER A 256 1.59 0.03 -9.45
C SER A 256 1.43 1.38 -8.75
N SER A 257 0.60 2.27 -9.28
CA SER A 257 0.33 3.58 -8.66
C SER A 257 -0.47 3.47 -7.37
N PHE A 258 -1.42 2.52 -7.28
CA PHE A 258 -2.10 2.21 -6.02
C PHE A 258 -1.12 1.61 -5.00
N ILE A 259 -0.26 0.69 -5.44
CA ILE A 259 0.77 0.09 -4.58
C ILE A 259 1.71 1.18 -4.04
N PHE A 260 2.23 2.02 -4.92
CA PHE A 260 3.12 3.14 -4.57
C PHE A 260 2.45 4.13 -3.60
N ALA A 261 1.17 4.46 -3.83
CA ALA A 261 0.40 5.32 -2.92
C ALA A 261 0.35 4.75 -1.49
N ASN A 262 -0.02 3.47 -1.34
CA ASN A 262 -0.09 2.81 -0.03
C ASN A 262 1.30 2.68 0.61
N GLN A 263 2.33 2.38 -0.18
CA GLN A 263 3.71 2.27 0.29
C GLN A 263 4.25 3.61 0.81
N LEU A 264 3.95 4.74 0.16
CA LEU A 264 4.30 6.07 0.66
C LEU A 264 3.50 6.45 1.92
N PHE A 265 2.23 6.05 1.97
CA PHE A 265 1.35 6.41 3.07
C PHE A 265 1.63 5.63 4.36
N LEU A 266 2.06 4.37 4.26
CA LEU A 266 2.28 3.51 5.43
C LEU A 266 3.31 4.08 6.43
N PRO A 267 4.51 4.54 6.03
CA PRO A 267 5.43 5.20 6.94
C PRO A 267 4.87 6.48 7.55
N LEU A 268 4.07 7.26 6.80
CA LEU A 268 3.38 8.44 7.36
C LEU A 268 2.43 8.06 8.48
N ASN A 269 1.68 6.98 8.28
CA ASN A 269 0.76 6.49 9.28
C ASN A 269 1.50 5.98 10.52
N GLU A 270 2.58 5.21 10.37
CA GLU A 270 3.42 4.75 11.49
C GLU A 270 3.94 5.93 12.33
N ALA A 271 4.32 7.01 11.64
CA ALA A 271 4.82 8.25 12.18
C ALA A 271 3.75 9.18 12.77
N SER A 272 2.48 8.88 12.57
CA SER A 272 1.38 9.76 13.00
C SER A 272 0.93 9.51 14.43
N ALA A 273 1.54 8.55 15.13
CA ALA A 273 1.18 8.23 16.49
C ALA A 273 1.81 9.19 17.50
N ASN A 274 1.01 9.61 18.47
CA ASN A 274 1.51 10.42 19.57
C ASN A 274 2.38 9.58 20.53
N PHE A 275 3.62 10.02 20.73
CA PHE A 275 4.60 9.33 21.56
C PHE A 275 4.17 9.20 23.03
N ILE A 276 3.64 10.27 23.64
CA ILE A 276 3.18 10.26 25.04
C ILE A 276 2.03 9.27 25.20
N GLN A 277 1.08 9.32 24.28
CA GLN A 277 -0.06 8.41 24.31
C GLN A 277 0.39 6.96 24.20
N ARG A 278 1.37 6.64 23.35
CA ARG A 278 1.97 5.29 23.28
C ARG A 278 2.61 4.87 24.60
N GLN A 279 3.42 5.74 25.21
CA GLN A 279 4.07 5.45 26.48
C GLN A 279 3.07 5.23 27.63
N LEU A 280 2.03 6.06 27.70
CA LEU A 280 0.97 5.94 28.69
C LEU A 280 0.10 4.70 28.44
N LEU A 281 -0.23 4.41 27.17
CA LEU A 281 -0.91 3.17 26.79
C LEU A 281 -0.14 1.96 27.30
N GLU A 282 1.18 1.91 27.09
CA GLU A 282 2.01 0.80 27.56
C GLU A 282 1.94 0.63 29.08
N VAL A 283 2.04 1.73 29.84
CA VAL A 283 1.90 1.70 31.31
C VAL A 283 0.52 1.19 31.75
N PHE A 284 -0.55 1.65 31.09
CA PHE A 284 -1.91 1.26 31.43
C PHE A 284 -2.21 -0.19 31.06
N LEU A 285 -1.74 -0.65 29.90
CA LEU A 285 -1.89 -2.05 29.48
C LEU A 285 -1.11 -3.00 30.38
N ASP A 286 0.12 -2.65 30.75
CA ASP A 286 0.93 -3.41 31.72
C ASP A 286 0.21 -3.57 33.06
N TYR A 287 -0.46 -2.51 33.53
CA TYR A 287 -1.23 -2.53 34.76
C TYR A 287 -2.45 -3.46 34.61
N PHE A 288 -3.22 -3.24 33.54
CA PHE A 288 -4.43 -4.00 33.23
C PHE A 288 -4.15 -5.51 33.08
N GLN A 289 -3.07 -5.88 32.41
CA GLN A 289 -2.66 -7.28 32.25
C GLN A 289 -2.36 -7.96 33.59
N LYS A 290 -1.61 -7.28 34.48
CA LYS A 290 -1.28 -7.81 35.82
C LYS A 290 -2.50 -7.93 36.73
N ASP A 291 -3.50 -7.08 36.54
CA ASP A 291 -4.71 -7.14 37.35
C ASP A 291 -5.68 -8.22 36.85
N ILE A 292 -5.84 -8.36 35.52
CA ILE A 292 -6.62 -9.45 34.91
C ILE A 292 -6.13 -10.84 35.36
N GLU A 293 -4.84 -11.02 35.58
CA GLU A 293 -4.27 -12.29 36.08
C GLU A 293 -4.88 -12.75 37.42
N LYS A 294 -5.44 -11.83 38.22
CA LYS A 294 -6.04 -12.12 39.52
C LYS A 294 -7.45 -12.71 39.45
N TYR A 295 -8.12 -12.59 38.30
CA TYR A 295 -9.49 -13.08 38.11
C TYR A 295 -9.50 -14.57 37.71
N GLU A 296 -9.73 -15.45 38.67
CA GLU A 296 -9.95 -16.90 38.44
C GLU A 296 -11.46 -17.22 38.37
N VAL A 297 -12.16 -17.00 37.25
CA VAL A 297 -13.55 -17.53 37.13
C VAL A 297 -13.96 -17.89 35.70
N GLU A 298 -14.59 -19.07 35.55
CA GLU A 298 -15.32 -19.61 34.39
C GLU A 298 -16.61 -18.83 34.01
N LYS A 299 -16.56 -17.49 33.93
CA LYS A 299 -17.72 -16.69 33.51
C LYS A 299 -17.39 -15.86 32.27
N ALA A 300 -18.26 -16.04 31.26
CA ALA A 300 -18.20 -15.49 29.90
C ALA A 300 -17.99 -13.95 29.83
N CYS A 301 -17.63 -13.44 28.64
CA CYS A 301 -17.22 -12.05 28.40
C CYS A 301 -18.19 -10.95 28.86
N GLY A 302 -19.42 -11.26 29.27
CA GLY A 302 -20.31 -10.28 29.93
C GLY A 302 -19.81 -9.79 31.30
N PHE A 303 -18.91 -10.54 31.98
CA PHE A 303 -18.22 -10.05 33.19
C PHE A 303 -17.06 -9.10 32.84
N PHE A 304 -16.62 -9.10 31.58
CA PHE A 304 -15.47 -8.32 31.14
C PHE A 304 -15.80 -6.84 30.92
N ASP A 305 -17.02 -6.50 30.46
CA ASP A 305 -17.46 -5.10 30.39
C ASP A 305 -17.39 -4.45 31.78
N PHE A 306 -17.79 -5.18 32.82
CA PHE A 306 -17.68 -4.72 34.22
C PHE A 306 -16.22 -4.58 34.69
N ILE A 307 -15.34 -5.56 34.40
CA ILE A 307 -13.91 -5.45 34.72
C ILE A 307 -13.27 -4.27 33.98
N ILE A 308 -13.56 -4.08 32.68
CA ILE A 308 -13.07 -2.95 31.92
C ILE A 308 -13.54 -1.66 32.58
N GLU A 309 -14.82 -1.54 32.92
CA GLU A 309 -15.36 -0.32 33.54
C GLU A 309 -14.67 0.00 34.87
N ASP A 310 -14.49 -0.98 35.75
CA ASP A 310 -13.80 -0.84 37.03
C ASP A 310 -12.33 -0.43 36.84
N GLU A 311 -11.59 -1.14 35.97
CA GLU A 311 -10.19 -0.84 35.70
C GLU A 311 -10.00 0.53 35.04
N ILE A 312 -10.88 0.91 34.11
CA ILE A 312 -10.88 2.23 33.50
C ILE A 312 -11.15 3.31 34.55
N ALA A 313 -11.99 3.05 35.56
CA ALA A 313 -12.22 3.97 36.66
C ALA A 313 -10.95 4.15 37.51
N ILE A 314 -10.23 3.06 37.82
CA ILE A 314 -8.94 3.11 38.55
C ILE A 314 -7.89 3.90 37.78
N LEU A 315 -7.75 3.67 36.47
CA LEU A 315 -6.81 4.42 35.63
C LEU A 315 -7.14 5.92 35.62
N LYS A 316 -8.42 6.28 35.52
CA LYS A 316 -8.87 7.68 35.58
C LYS A 316 -8.59 8.31 36.95
N GLU A 317 -8.87 7.60 38.03
CA GLU A 317 -8.62 8.11 39.39
C GLU A 317 -7.13 8.43 39.59
N ASN A 318 -6.24 7.53 39.19
CA ASN A 318 -4.80 7.74 39.30
C ASN A 318 -4.30 8.89 38.42
N LEU A 319 -4.77 8.99 37.17
CA LEU A 319 -4.38 10.09 36.30
C LEU A 319 -4.91 11.45 36.80
N ASN A 320 -6.11 11.50 37.35
CA ASN A 320 -6.68 12.71 37.95
C ASN A 320 -5.92 13.10 39.23
N LEU A 321 -5.57 12.14 40.08
CA LEU A 321 -4.78 12.39 41.29
C LEU A 321 -3.38 12.93 40.93
N PHE A 322 -2.76 12.36 39.89
CA PHE A 322 -1.51 12.88 39.33
C PHE A 322 -1.68 14.34 38.89
N ASP A 323 -2.68 14.65 38.06
CA ASP A 323 -2.95 16.01 37.55
C ASP A 323 -3.22 17.01 38.68
N GLU A 324 -4.00 16.62 39.69
CA GLU A 324 -4.35 17.47 40.83
C GLU A 324 -3.12 17.84 41.67
N LYS A 325 -2.36 16.84 42.12
CA LYS A 325 -1.17 17.01 42.98
C LYS A 325 -0.08 17.81 42.28
N ILE A 326 0.11 17.52 40.99
CA ILE A 326 1.08 18.21 40.17
C ILE A 326 0.63 19.65 39.91
N SER A 327 -0.61 19.87 39.46
CA SER A 327 -1.14 21.22 39.26
C SER A 327 -1.07 22.09 40.52
N GLU A 328 -1.26 21.51 41.71
CA GLU A 328 -1.07 22.20 42.99
C GLU A 328 0.39 22.60 43.22
N TYR A 329 1.33 21.67 43.03
CA TYR A 329 2.77 21.97 43.07
C TYR A 329 3.15 23.08 42.08
N PHE A 330 2.56 23.05 40.89
CA PHE A 330 2.85 23.99 39.82
C PHE A 330 2.35 25.41 40.10
N LYS A 331 1.25 25.57 40.86
CA LYS A 331 0.78 26.87 41.36
C LYS A 331 1.73 27.58 42.32
N SER A 332 2.69 26.87 42.92
CA SER A 332 3.65 27.46 43.86
C SER A 332 4.60 28.49 43.22
N GLY A 333 4.81 28.42 41.90
CA GLY A 333 5.76 29.28 41.19
C GLY A 333 7.24 29.06 41.55
N GLN A 334 7.58 27.99 42.26
CA GLN A 334 8.95 27.68 42.67
C GLN A 334 9.88 27.61 41.46
N ARG A 335 11.11 28.11 41.62
CA ARG A 335 12.18 27.98 40.63
C ARG A 335 13.20 26.97 41.10
N ASP A 336 13.47 25.99 40.27
CA ASP A 336 14.43 24.94 40.58
C ASP A 336 14.93 24.26 39.30
N THR A 337 15.92 23.38 39.44
CA THR A 337 16.33 22.49 38.34
C THR A 337 15.27 21.41 38.07
N PHE A 338 15.25 20.86 36.86
CA PHE A 338 14.33 19.77 36.50
C PHE A 338 14.42 18.56 37.43
N GLU A 339 15.64 18.19 37.83
CA GLU A 339 15.85 17.06 38.74
C GLU A 339 15.23 17.34 40.12
N GLN A 340 15.36 18.57 40.61
CA GLN A 340 14.80 18.95 41.90
C GLN A 340 13.26 19.04 41.86
N HIS A 341 12.69 19.59 40.79
CA HIS A 341 11.23 19.53 40.58
C HIS A 341 10.71 18.10 40.58
N PHE A 342 11.42 17.18 39.91
CA PHE A 342 11.02 15.77 39.87
C PHE A 342 11.07 15.10 41.25
N ARG A 343 12.10 15.38 42.06
CA ARG A 343 12.19 14.89 43.45
C ARG A 343 11.04 15.42 44.30
N ASN A 344 10.72 16.70 44.17
CA ASN A 344 9.62 17.32 44.91
C ASN A 344 8.27 16.71 44.50
N ILE A 345 8.01 16.57 43.19
CA ILE A 345 6.80 15.91 42.67
C ILE A 345 6.71 14.47 43.17
N SER A 346 7.82 13.72 43.12
CA SER A 346 7.87 12.35 43.64
C SER A 346 7.52 12.31 45.12
N SER A 347 8.07 13.21 45.95
CA SER A 347 7.71 13.23 47.38
C SER A 347 6.22 13.52 47.60
N ILE A 348 5.64 14.47 46.86
CA ILE A 348 4.23 14.85 46.96
C ILE A 348 3.31 13.69 46.60
N LEU A 349 3.66 12.91 45.57
CA LEU A 349 2.88 11.77 45.14
C LEU A 349 2.97 10.59 46.11
N MET A 350 4.10 10.40 46.80
CA MET A 350 4.36 9.25 47.66
C MET A 350 3.81 9.37 49.10
N ASP A 351 3.49 10.58 49.55
CA ASP A 351 2.96 10.82 50.91
C ASP A 351 1.51 10.33 51.11
N ASP A 352 0.79 9.94 50.04
CA ASP A 352 -0.67 9.70 50.09
C ASP A 352 -1.08 8.25 50.44
N GLY A 353 -0.14 7.34 50.71
CA GLY A 353 -0.37 6.01 51.31
C GLY A 353 -1.23 5.00 50.51
N ARG A 354 -1.75 5.36 49.33
CA ARG A 354 -2.50 4.48 48.41
C ARG A 354 -1.55 3.62 47.57
N ASN A 355 -2.06 2.68 46.78
CA ASN A 355 -1.22 1.78 45.98
C ASN A 355 -0.45 2.56 44.88
N LEU A 356 0.80 2.94 45.17
CA LEU A 356 1.62 3.93 44.44
C LEU A 356 2.23 3.44 43.12
N VAL A 357 2.22 2.13 42.84
CA VAL A 357 2.99 1.55 41.73
C VAL A 357 2.60 2.10 40.36
N LEU A 358 1.30 2.37 40.13
CA LEU A 358 0.84 2.94 38.86
C LEU A 358 1.22 4.43 38.74
N LEU A 359 1.04 5.21 39.81
CA LEU A 359 1.42 6.63 39.87
C LEU A 359 2.93 6.81 39.66
N GLU A 360 3.75 5.95 40.26
CA GLU A 360 5.20 5.91 40.05
C GLU A 360 5.56 5.73 38.57
N LYS A 361 4.93 4.77 37.90
CA LYS A 361 5.15 4.52 36.47
C LYS A 361 4.73 5.72 35.62
N ILE A 362 3.57 6.33 35.91
CA ILE A 362 3.10 7.55 35.22
C ILE A 362 4.12 8.69 35.41
N LEU A 363 4.61 8.87 36.63
CA LEU A 363 5.60 9.89 36.96
C LEU A 363 6.92 9.68 36.19
N VAL A 364 7.42 8.44 36.12
CA VAL A 364 8.61 8.11 35.32
C VAL A 364 8.42 8.49 33.86
N LYS A 365 7.27 8.17 33.25
CA LYS A 365 6.98 8.55 31.86
C LYS A 365 6.86 10.06 31.67
N PHE A 366 6.32 10.78 32.65
CA PHE A 366 6.31 12.23 32.61
C PHE A 366 7.73 12.82 32.66
N LYS A 367 8.64 12.22 33.44
CA LYS A 367 10.07 12.60 33.44
C LYS A 367 10.70 12.44 32.06
N ASP A 368 10.52 11.26 31.47
CA ASP A 368 11.10 10.90 30.17
C ASP A 368 10.61 11.86 29.09
N PHE A 369 9.30 12.16 29.10
CA PHE A 369 8.70 13.16 28.21
C PHE A 369 9.34 14.54 28.35
N LEU A 370 9.55 15.04 29.57
CA LEU A 370 10.17 16.34 29.78
C LEU A 370 11.63 16.34 29.28
N ILE A 371 12.44 15.36 29.67
CA ILE A 371 13.84 15.25 29.23
C ILE A 371 13.94 15.30 27.70
N GLU A 372 13.08 14.55 27.00
CA GLU A 372 13.08 14.53 25.52
C GLU A 372 12.68 15.86 24.88
N ASN A 373 11.83 16.67 25.52
CA ASN A 373 11.41 17.96 24.96
C ASN A 373 12.50 19.02 25.04
N PHE A 374 13.36 18.93 26.04
CA PHE A 374 14.39 19.92 26.29
C PHE A 374 15.82 19.44 26.00
N GLN A 375 16.01 18.19 25.54
CA GLN A 375 17.33 17.62 25.19
C GLN A 375 18.17 18.44 24.18
N ASP A 376 17.54 19.35 23.44
CA ASP A 376 18.21 20.22 22.46
C ASP A 376 18.74 21.53 23.10
N ASP A 377 18.39 21.83 24.36
CA ASP A 377 18.92 22.94 25.16
C ASP A 377 20.20 22.47 25.89
N GLU A 378 21.37 23.00 25.47
CA GLU A 378 22.69 22.58 25.97
C GLU A 378 22.86 22.77 27.49
N ASP A 379 22.04 23.62 28.11
CA ASP A 379 22.05 23.90 29.56
C ASP A 379 20.81 23.36 30.29
N PHE A 380 20.02 22.46 29.68
CA PHE A 380 18.75 21.97 30.24
C PHE A 380 18.84 21.54 31.71
N ASP A 381 19.83 20.72 32.07
CA ASP A 381 19.96 20.18 33.43
C ASP A 381 20.44 21.21 34.46
N LYS A 382 21.02 22.33 34.00
CA LYS A 382 21.61 23.38 34.85
C LYS A 382 20.73 24.61 34.97
N LYS A 383 19.77 24.77 34.06
CA LYS A 383 18.87 25.91 34.00
C LYS A 383 17.74 25.73 35.00
N GLU A 384 17.47 26.78 35.76
CA GLU A 384 16.30 26.83 36.63
C GLU A 384 15.08 27.18 35.80
N TYR A 385 14.02 26.39 35.98
CA TYR A 385 12.73 26.63 35.37
C TYR A 385 11.76 27.05 36.47
N ALA A 386 10.90 28.01 36.17
CA ALA A 386 9.78 28.26 37.06
C ALA A 386 8.72 27.20 36.81
N THR A 387 8.09 26.70 37.87
CA THR A 387 7.06 25.67 37.73
C THR A 387 6.00 26.04 36.68
N TRP A 388 5.46 27.26 36.69
CA TRP A 388 4.44 27.69 35.71
C TRP A 388 4.86 27.56 34.23
N GLU A 389 6.16 27.57 33.92
CA GLU A 389 6.68 27.36 32.56
C GLU A 389 6.45 25.91 32.08
N LEU A 390 6.28 24.97 33.01
CA LEU A 390 6.00 23.56 32.72
C LEU A 390 4.51 23.22 32.71
N GLN A 391 3.63 24.18 33.05
CA GLN A 391 2.19 23.91 33.19
C GLN A 391 1.57 23.31 31.92
N GLY A 392 1.89 23.88 30.75
CA GLY A 392 1.38 23.39 29.47
C GLY A 392 1.82 21.97 29.13
N TYR A 393 2.96 21.50 29.66
CA TYR A 393 3.44 20.14 29.45
C TYR A 393 2.61 19.11 30.23
N ILE A 394 2.11 19.48 31.41
CA ILE A 394 1.25 18.62 32.23
C ILE A 394 -0.12 18.51 31.59
N GLU A 395 -0.73 19.66 31.24
CA GLU A 395 -2.02 19.70 30.55
C GLU A 395 -1.99 18.84 29.28
N TYR A 396 -0.91 18.95 28.49
CA TYR A 396 -0.67 18.11 27.32
C TYR A 396 -0.55 16.62 27.71
N PHE A 397 0.28 16.28 28.71
CA PHE A 397 0.49 14.90 29.14
C PHE A 397 -0.79 14.24 29.66
N THR A 398 -1.58 14.94 30.48
CA THR A 398 -2.82 14.42 31.06
C THR A 398 -3.95 14.32 30.03
N GLU A 399 -4.00 15.23 29.04
CA GLU A 399 -4.89 15.10 27.89
C GLU A 399 -4.63 13.80 27.12
N TYR A 400 -3.36 13.50 26.77
CA TYR A 400 -3.02 12.26 26.07
C TYR A 400 -3.18 11.01 26.94
N GLY A 401 -3.00 11.11 28.25
CA GLY A 401 -3.36 10.03 29.18
C GLY A 401 -4.85 9.71 29.14
N ASN A 402 -5.71 10.74 29.19
CA ASN A 402 -7.16 10.56 29.06
C ASN A 402 -7.55 9.97 27.70
N LEU A 403 -6.87 10.36 26.62
CA LEU A 403 -7.06 9.76 25.30
C LEU A 403 -6.63 8.29 25.26
N ALA A 404 -5.51 7.92 25.88
CA ALA A 404 -5.08 6.53 25.99
C ALA A 404 -6.12 5.68 26.73
N ILE A 405 -6.60 6.14 27.90
CA ILE A 405 -7.67 5.46 28.66
C ILE A 405 -8.93 5.31 27.82
N ARG A 406 -9.36 6.36 27.12
CA ARG A 406 -10.54 6.32 26.23
C ARG A 406 -10.38 5.28 25.12
N ASN A 407 -9.20 5.21 24.51
CA ASN A 407 -8.90 4.26 23.45
C ASN A 407 -8.95 2.82 23.97
N ILE A 408 -8.43 2.55 25.17
CA ILE A 408 -8.58 1.25 25.84
C ILE A 408 -10.06 0.92 26.03
N ALA A 409 -10.82 1.83 26.66
CA ALA A 409 -12.23 1.61 26.97
C ALA A 409 -13.09 1.31 25.74
N GLN A 410 -12.85 2.01 24.62
CA GLN A 410 -13.62 1.83 23.39
C GLN A 410 -13.10 0.68 22.52
N GLY A 411 -11.79 0.47 22.47
CA GLY A 411 -11.20 -0.51 21.58
C GLY A 411 -11.21 -1.93 22.15
N MET A 412 -11.18 -2.10 23.47
CA MET A 412 -11.11 -3.42 24.10
C MET A 412 -12.33 -4.31 23.78
N PRO A 413 -13.59 -3.84 23.90
CA PRO A 413 -14.75 -4.65 23.55
C PRO A 413 -14.73 -5.07 22.06
N ILE A 414 -14.29 -4.16 21.19
CA ILE A 414 -14.23 -4.41 19.74
C ILE A 414 -13.13 -5.44 19.43
N PHE A 415 -11.96 -5.30 20.03
CA PHE A 415 -10.83 -6.22 19.85
C PHE A 415 -11.19 -7.64 20.30
N LEU A 416 -11.76 -7.80 21.49
CA LEU A 416 -12.16 -9.11 21.99
C LEU A 416 -13.25 -9.74 21.13
N THR A 417 -14.23 -8.95 20.69
CA THR A 417 -15.25 -9.44 19.75
C THR A 417 -14.61 -9.95 18.45
N ASN A 418 -13.65 -9.19 17.91
CA ASN A 418 -12.92 -9.57 16.70
C ASN A 418 -12.10 -10.85 16.88
N SER A 419 -11.33 -10.94 17.96
CA SER A 419 -10.53 -12.12 18.28
C SER A 419 -11.42 -13.36 18.48
N TYR A 420 -12.60 -13.20 19.08
CA TYR A 420 -13.57 -14.27 19.23
C TYR A 420 -14.17 -14.72 17.89
N GLU A 421 -14.62 -13.78 17.03
CA GLU A 421 -15.14 -14.10 15.70
C GLU A 421 -14.06 -14.75 14.81
N LYS A 422 -12.81 -14.25 14.84
CA LYS A 422 -11.66 -14.84 14.13
C LYS A 422 -11.33 -16.25 14.63
N GLU A 423 -11.40 -16.48 15.94
CA GLU A 423 -11.17 -17.82 16.47
C GLU A 423 -12.31 -18.78 16.07
N LEU A 424 -13.57 -18.31 16.11
CA LEU A 424 -14.70 -19.08 15.57
C LEU A 424 -14.49 -19.38 14.08
N ALA A 425 -14.04 -18.39 13.30
CA ALA A 425 -13.67 -18.56 11.89
C ALA A 425 -12.67 -19.67 11.71
N ASP A 426 -11.54 -19.59 12.41
CA ASP A 426 -10.47 -20.54 12.28
C ASP A 426 -10.89 -21.92 12.78
N LEU A 427 -11.68 -22.01 13.84
CA LEU A 427 -12.23 -23.29 14.28
C LEU A 427 -13.19 -23.88 13.25
N TYR A 428 -14.15 -23.11 12.73
CA TYR A 428 -15.13 -23.61 11.76
C TYR A 428 -14.47 -23.93 10.42
N VAL A 429 -13.65 -23.03 9.89
CA VAL A 429 -12.95 -23.19 8.61
C VAL A 429 -11.89 -24.28 8.72
N ASN A 430 -11.01 -24.28 9.74
CA ASN A 430 -9.99 -25.34 9.84
C ASN A 430 -10.59 -26.69 10.21
N LYS A 431 -11.65 -26.76 11.03
CA LYS A 431 -12.33 -28.03 11.31
C LYS A 431 -13.10 -28.53 10.09
N TYR A 432 -13.75 -27.64 9.34
CA TYR A 432 -14.37 -27.99 8.07
C TYR A 432 -13.30 -28.50 7.09
N ILE A 433 -12.23 -27.75 6.87
CA ILE A 433 -11.05 -28.15 6.09
C ILE A 433 -10.57 -29.53 6.54
N ASN A 434 -10.25 -29.73 7.80
CA ASN A 434 -9.67 -30.99 8.28
C ASN A 434 -10.64 -32.18 8.16
N GLU A 435 -11.93 -32.01 8.45
CA GLU A 435 -12.89 -33.12 8.36
C GLU A 435 -13.41 -33.39 6.95
N PHE A 436 -13.52 -32.36 6.12
CA PHE A 436 -13.88 -32.47 4.72
C PHE A 436 -12.72 -33.11 3.94
N LEU A 437 -11.51 -32.58 4.07
CA LEU A 437 -10.34 -33.02 3.31
C LEU A 437 -9.82 -34.40 3.70
N VAL A 438 -10.11 -34.88 4.90
CA VAL A 438 -9.80 -36.27 5.29
C VAL A 438 -10.71 -37.26 4.53
N LYS A 439 -11.90 -36.84 4.12
CA LYS A 439 -12.85 -37.67 3.37
C LYS A 439 -12.70 -37.56 1.85
N GLN A 440 -11.86 -36.64 1.36
CA GLN A 440 -11.62 -36.45 -0.07
C GLN A 440 -10.27 -37.03 -0.46
N ASP A 441 -10.24 -37.72 -1.60
CA ASP A 441 -9.00 -38.16 -2.23
C ASP A 441 -8.40 -37.05 -3.12
N ASN A 442 -7.12 -37.18 -3.45
CA ASN A 442 -6.49 -36.35 -4.47
C ASN A 442 -7.13 -36.68 -5.84
N PRO A 443 -7.45 -35.68 -6.69
CA PRO A 443 -7.07 -34.26 -6.66
C PRO A 443 -8.09 -33.30 -5.99
N VAL A 444 -9.29 -33.78 -5.65
CA VAL A 444 -10.39 -32.95 -5.08
C VAL A 444 -9.94 -32.25 -3.80
N LYS A 445 -9.17 -32.98 -2.97
CA LYS A 445 -8.58 -32.47 -1.74
C LYS A 445 -7.67 -31.26 -1.98
N GLU A 446 -6.82 -31.28 -3.00
CA GLU A 446 -5.88 -30.18 -3.26
C GLU A 446 -6.61 -28.94 -3.80
N LEU A 447 -7.55 -29.13 -4.72
CA LEU A 447 -8.37 -28.03 -5.23
C LEU A 447 -9.22 -27.39 -4.11
N ALA A 448 -9.80 -28.20 -3.23
CA ALA A 448 -10.55 -27.72 -2.07
C ALA A 448 -9.65 -26.94 -1.10
N ASN A 449 -8.41 -27.38 -0.88
CA ASN A 449 -7.44 -26.63 -0.09
C ASN A 449 -7.16 -25.25 -0.67
N THR A 450 -6.89 -25.16 -1.98
CA THR A 450 -6.62 -23.89 -2.66
C THR A 450 -7.84 -22.96 -2.60
N TYR A 451 -9.03 -23.49 -2.86
CA TYR A 451 -10.27 -22.71 -2.85
C TYR A 451 -10.65 -22.23 -1.44
N LEU A 452 -10.49 -23.08 -0.42
CA LEU A 452 -10.76 -22.71 0.98
C LEU A 452 -9.73 -21.73 1.54
N LYS A 453 -8.48 -21.74 1.07
CA LYS A 453 -7.51 -20.67 1.37
C LYS A 453 -7.95 -19.33 0.79
N LYS A 454 -8.41 -19.28 -0.46
CA LYS A 454 -8.98 -18.07 -1.08
C LYS A 454 -10.19 -17.58 -0.27
N PHE A 455 -11.07 -18.49 0.16
CA PHE A 455 -12.22 -18.15 1.02
C PHE A 455 -11.81 -17.64 2.40
N ARG A 456 -10.80 -18.23 3.06
CA ARG A 456 -10.31 -17.76 4.37
C ARG A 456 -9.85 -16.30 4.31
N ASN A 457 -9.12 -15.94 3.26
CA ASN A 457 -8.69 -14.56 3.03
C ASN A 457 -9.88 -13.63 2.78
N TYR A 458 -10.84 -14.06 1.94
CA TYR A 458 -12.06 -13.31 1.68
C TYR A 458 -12.88 -13.04 2.95
N TYR A 459 -13.07 -14.08 3.75
CA TYR A 459 -13.82 -14.02 4.99
C TYR A 459 -13.13 -13.15 6.04
N SER A 460 -11.82 -13.31 6.22
CA SER A 460 -11.01 -12.46 7.10
C SER A 460 -11.13 -10.97 6.73
N ASN A 461 -11.12 -10.65 5.43
CA ASN A 461 -11.32 -9.29 4.95
C ASN A 461 -12.72 -8.73 5.29
N LYS A 462 -13.78 -9.54 5.16
CA LYS A 462 -15.16 -9.13 5.52
C LYS A 462 -15.33 -8.90 7.02
N ILE A 463 -14.75 -9.80 7.83
CA ILE A 463 -14.69 -9.66 9.29
C ILE A 463 -14.01 -8.35 9.68
N ASN A 464 -12.78 -8.12 9.20
CA ASN A 464 -12.03 -6.92 9.55
C ASN A 464 -12.78 -5.65 9.12
N LYS A 465 -13.45 -5.64 7.95
CA LYS A 465 -14.29 -4.53 7.51
C LYS A 465 -15.40 -4.17 8.51
N LYS A 466 -16.16 -5.17 8.99
CA LYS A 466 -17.25 -5.00 9.98
C LYS A 466 -16.74 -4.31 11.26
N PHE A 467 -15.55 -4.68 11.72
CA PHE A 467 -14.94 -4.15 12.93
C PHE A 467 -14.37 -2.75 12.76
N ILE A 468 -13.66 -2.53 11.66
CA ILE A 468 -13.06 -1.24 11.34
C ILE A 468 -14.16 -0.18 11.27
N VAL A 469 -15.28 -0.47 10.61
CA VAL A 469 -16.44 0.45 10.49
C VAL A 469 -17.28 0.55 11.79
N LYS A 470 -16.90 -0.14 12.87
CA LYS A 470 -17.53 -0.11 14.20
C LYS A 470 -19.03 -0.41 14.18
N GLU A 471 -19.45 -1.40 13.40
CA GLU A 471 -20.83 -1.90 13.43
C GLU A 471 -21.15 -2.70 14.72
N VAL A 472 -20.18 -2.85 15.62
CA VAL A 472 -20.29 -3.67 16.84
C VAL A 472 -19.88 -2.84 18.07
N SER A 473 -20.72 -2.83 19.10
CA SER A 473 -20.54 -2.02 20.32
C SER A 473 -20.37 -2.82 21.61
N SER A 474 -20.68 -4.13 21.63
CA SER A 474 -20.69 -4.98 22.83
C SER A 474 -20.29 -6.42 22.53
N ILE A 475 -19.73 -7.12 23.53
CA ILE A 475 -19.36 -8.53 23.40
C ILE A 475 -20.59 -9.41 23.69
N GLU A 476 -21.38 -9.70 22.67
CA GLU A 476 -22.55 -10.58 22.80
C GLU A 476 -22.25 -11.99 22.25
N GLU A 477 -21.38 -12.75 22.93
CA GLU A 477 -20.93 -14.09 22.50
C GLU A 477 -22.08 -15.01 22.06
N ALA A 478 -23.19 -15.00 22.81
CA ALA A 478 -24.34 -15.83 22.51
C ALA A 478 -25.00 -15.45 21.17
N GLN A 479 -25.13 -14.15 20.89
CA GLN A 479 -25.66 -13.67 19.62
C GLN A 479 -24.66 -13.91 18.48
N ILE A 480 -23.37 -13.71 18.73
CA ILE A 480 -22.30 -13.99 17.76
C ILE A 480 -22.36 -15.47 17.39
N ALA A 481 -22.32 -16.37 18.37
CA ALA A 481 -22.38 -17.81 18.12
C ALA A 481 -23.67 -18.26 17.42
N GLU A 482 -24.81 -17.62 17.70
CA GLU A 482 -26.08 -17.92 17.04
C GLU A 482 -26.12 -17.42 15.58
N ASN A 483 -25.60 -16.23 15.31
CA ASN A 483 -25.64 -15.61 13.98
C ASN A 483 -24.49 -16.05 13.08
N PHE A 484 -23.36 -16.47 13.66
CA PHE A 484 -22.14 -16.80 12.95
C PHE A 484 -22.34 -17.83 11.82
N PRO A 485 -23.08 -18.95 11.99
CA PRO A 485 -23.32 -19.90 10.89
C PRO A 485 -24.09 -19.29 9.71
N LYS A 486 -25.03 -18.37 9.99
CA LYS A 486 -25.80 -17.67 8.94
C LYS A 486 -24.91 -16.69 8.19
N GLU A 487 -24.09 -15.92 8.90
CA GLU A 487 -23.13 -14.99 8.29
C GLU A 487 -22.08 -15.70 7.45
N LEU A 488 -21.49 -16.78 7.97
CA LEU A 488 -20.49 -17.57 7.28
C LEU A 488 -21.04 -18.20 5.99
N LYS A 489 -22.27 -18.73 6.02
CA LYS A 489 -22.96 -19.23 4.83
C LYS A 489 -23.14 -18.12 3.80
N ARG A 490 -23.66 -16.95 4.20
CA ARG A 490 -23.86 -15.80 3.31
C ARG A 490 -22.54 -15.36 2.65
N TYR A 491 -21.44 -15.31 3.40
CA TYR A 491 -20.15 -14.92 2.83
C TYR A 491 -19.58 -15.98 1.89
N MET A 492 -19.88 -17.27 2.10
CA MET A 492 -19.48 -18.32 1.17
C MET A 492 -20.28 -18.26 -0.13
N GLU A 493 -21.58 -17.98 -0.06
CA GLU A 493 -22.43 -17.74 -1.24
C GLU A 493 -21.88 -16.54 -2.04
N ASP A 494 -21.67 -15.40 -1.38
CA ASP A 494 -21.09 -14.19 -1.98
C ASP A 494 -19.69 -14.43 -2.56
N PHE A 495 -18.85 -15.24 -1.90
CA PHE A 495 -17.54 -15.63 -2.43
C PHE A 495 -17.66 -16.47 -3.72
N ILE A 496 -18.55 -17.47 -3.73
CA ILE A 496 -18.73 -18.37 -4.87
C ILE A 496 -19.33 -17.66 -6.09
N GLU A 497 -20.22 -16.68 -5.88
CA GLU A 497 -20.77 -15.87 -6.98
C GLU A 497 -19.70 -15.01 -7.66
N ASN A 498 -18.63 -14.64 -6.95
CA ASN A 498 -17.65 -13.66 -7.41
C ASN A 498 -16.27 -14.26 -7.79
N GLU A 499 -15.90 -15.43 -7.25
CA GLU A 499 -14.61 -16.07 -7.52
C GLU A 499 -14.80 -17.32 -8.40
N ASN A 500 -14.06 -17.38 -9.51
CA ASN A 500 -14.10 -18.49 -10.46
C ASN A 500 -12.80 -19.29 -10.41
N LEU A 501 -12.87 -20.60 -10.70
CA LEU A 501 -11.67 -21.39 -10.96
C LEU A 501 -10.97 -20.87 -12.22
N ASP A 502 -9.70 -20.52 -12.09
CA ASP A 502 -8.87 -20.04 -13.20
C ASP A 502 -8.22 -21.20 -13.96
N LEU A 503 -7.55 -20.90 -15.08
CA LEU A 503 -6.88 -21.92 -15.90
C LEU A 503 -5.82 -22.68 -15.08
N ARG A 504 -5.10 -22.01 -14.18
CA ARG A 504 -4.05 -22.64 -13.37
C ARG A 504 -4.64 -23.64 -12.39
N ASP A 505 -5.74 -23.29 -11.71
CA ASP A 505 -6.47 -24.17 -10.80
C ASP A 505 -6.90 -25.47 -11.52
N LEU A 506 -7.37 -25.37 -12.77
CA LEU A 506 -7.81 -26.51 -13.58
C LEU A 506 -6.64 -27.37 -14.10
N ILE A 507 -5.52 -26.75 -14.46
CA ILE A 507 -4.28 -27.48 -14.84
C ILE A 507 -3.76 -28.25 -13.64
N GLU A 508 -3.69 -27.59 -12.47
CA GLU A 508 -3.21 -28.22 -11.24
C GLU A 508 -4.09 -29.41 -10.85
N PHE A 509 -5.41 -29.26 -10.94
CA PHE A 509 -6.36 -30.34 -10.72
C PHE A 509 -6.09 -31.55 -11.64
N ALA A 510 -5.99 -31.32 -12.95
CA ALA A 510 -5.76 -32.38 -13.92
C ALA A 510 -4.39 -33.04 -13.72
N CYS A 511 -3.35 -32.25 -13.44
CA CYS A 511 -2.01 -32.78 -13.17
C CYS A 511 -1.99 -33.67 -11.92
N ASN A 512 -2.65 -33.25 -10.85
CA ASN A 512 -2.70 -34.00 -9.60
C ASN A 512 -3.47 -35.32 -9.73
N PHE A 513 -4.51 -35.35 -10.56
CA PHE A 513 -5.23 -36.58 -10.88
C PHE A 513 -4.30 -37.62 -11.52
N ILE A 514 -3.50 -37.20 -12.51
CA ILE A 514 -2.57 -38.10 -13.21
C ILE A 514 -1.47 -38.54 -12.25
N GLN A 515 -0.89 -37.61 -11.49
CA GLN A 515 0.19 -37.88 -10.56
C GLN A 515 -0.18 -38.97 -9.54
N GLY A 516 -1.41 -38.96 -9.02
CA GLY A 516 -1.90 -39.97 -8.09
C GLY A 516 -2.07 -41.37 -8.71
N ASN A 517 -2.12 -41.47 -10.04
CA ASN A 517 -2.33 -42.71 -10.78
C ASN A 517 -1.03 -43.26 -11.42
N ILE A 518 0.10 -42.55 -11.31
CA ILE A 518 1.39 -43.04 -11.81
C ILE A 518 2.03 -43.97 -10.77
N GLN A 519 2.25 -45.23 -11.15
CA GLN A 519 2.85 -46.25 -10.27
C GLN A 519 4.37 -46.42 -10.46
N ILE A 520 4.94 -45.83 -11.52
CA ILE A 520 6.35 -46.00 -11.91
C ILE A 520 7.12 -44.71 -11.59
N ASP A 521 8.13 -44.80 -10.71
CA ASP A 521 8.92 -43.65 -10.25
C ASP A 521 9.60 -42.87 -11.39
N GLU A 522 10.02 -43.56 -12.45
CA GLU A 522 10.62 -42.93 -13.63
C GLU A 522 9.60 -42.09 -14.42
N HIS A 523 8.38 -42.61 -14.60
CA HIS A 523 7.28 -41.87 -15.23
C HIS A 523 6.85 -40.69 -14.36
N LEU A 524 6.93 -40.83 -13.03
CA LEU A 524 6.63 -39.74 -12.11
C LEU A 524 7.62 -38.58 -12.26
N LYS A 525 8.93 -38.88 -12.41
CA LYS A 525 9.96 -37.86 -12.67
C LYS A 525 9.77 -37.17 -14.02
N ILE A 526 9.41 -37.92 -15.06
CA ILE A 526 9.09 -37.36 -16.38
C ILE A 526 7.85 -36.45 -16.26
N PHE A 527 6.80 -36.92 -15.62
CA PHE A 527 5.56 -36.19 -15.42
C PHE A 527 5.75 -34.91 -14.59
N GLN A 528 6.63 -34.90 -13.58
CA GLN A 528 6.94 -33.69 -12.82
C GLN A 528 7.48 -32.56 -13.70
N LYS A 529 8.31 -32.88 -14.71
CA LYS A 529 8.81 -31.90 -15.68
C LYS A 529 7.68 -31.40 -16.60
N VAL A 530 6.79 -32.29 -17.02
CA VAL A 530 5.60 -31.93 -17.82
C VAL A 530 4.67 -31.02 -17.01
N LYS A 531 4.39 -31.38 -15.75
CA LYS A 531 3.57 -30.61 -14.80
C LYS A 531 4.12 -29.20 -14.60
N SER A 532 5.41 -29.03 -14.34
CA SER A 532 5.99 -27.69 -14.17
C SER A 532 5.83 -26.82 -15.43
N LYS A 533 5.94 -27.44 -16.61
CA LYS A 533 5.81 -26.77 -17.91
C LYS A 533 4.35 -26.39 -18.22
N LEU A 534 3.39 -27.26 -17.89
CA LEU A 534 1.95 -26.97 -18.03
C LEU A 534 1.52 -25.85 -17.07
N LEU A 535 1.95 -25.92 -15.81
CA LEU A 535 1.61 -24.91 -14.79
C LEU A 535 2.20 -23.53 -15.08
N SER A 536 3.30 -23.43 -15.82
CA SER A 536 3.89 -22.14 -16.20
C SER A 536 3.12 -21.42 -17.31
N TYR A 537 2.26 -22.13 -18.06
CA TYR A 537 1.59 -21.59 -19.25
C TYR A 537 0.83 -20.27 -18.99
N PRO A 538 -0.08 -20.16 -18.01
CA PRO A 538 -0.85 -18.92 -17.82
C PRO A 538 0.04 -17.72 -17.49
N ASP A 539 1.09 -17.95 -16.69
CA ASP A 539 2.05 -16.92 -16.29
C ASP A 539 2.95 -16.52 -17.47
N GLU A 540 3.41 -17.49 -18.27
CA GLU A 540 4.24 -17.25 -19.46
C GLU A 540 3.46 -16.55 -20.59
N ILE A 541 2.19 -16.89 -20.86
CA ILE A 541 1.37 -16.18 -21.84
C ILE A 541 1.17 -14.71 -21.44
N ASN A 542 0.90 -14.46 -20.15
CA ASN A 542 0.84 -13.11 -19.63
C ASN A 542 2.18 -12.39 -19.80
N PHE A 543 3.29 -13.03 -19.46
CA PHE A 543 4.63 -12.48 -19.64
C PHE A 543 4.96 -12.17 -21.09
N ILE A 544 4.66 -13.08 -22.03
CA ILE A 544 4.92 -12.92 -23.47
C ILE A 544 4.17 -11.71 -24.00
N SER A 545 2.86 -11.61 -23.74
CA SER A 545 2.09 -10.43 -24.15
C SER A 545 2.64 -9.16 -23.51
N ASP A 546 2.96 -9.18 -22.21
CA ASP A 546 3.47 -8.02 -21.48
C ASP A 546 4.85 -7.59 -21.99
N PHE A 547 5.68 -8.53 -22.46
CA PHE A 547 6.99 -8.26 -23.04
C PHE A 547 6.87 -7.72 -24.47
N LEU A 548 6.09 -8.37 -25.33
CA LEU A 548 5.87 -7.97 -26.73
C LEU A 548 5.23 -6.60 -26.86
N LEU A 549 4.42 -6.20 -25.88
CA LEU A 549 3.76 -4.88 -25.87
C LEU A 549 4.44 -3.89 -24.91
N ARG A 550 5.59 -4.23 -24.31
CA ARG A 550 6.29 -3.33 -23.38
C ARG A 550 6.82 -2.10 -24.11
N PHE A 551 6.63 -0.91 -23.53
CA PHE A 551 7.13 0.34 -24.13
C PHE A 551 8.60 0.28 -24.53
N ASN A 552 9.51 -0.15 -23.64
CA ASN A 552 10.94 -0.16 -23.96
C ASN A 552 11.29 -1.12 -25.10
N VAL A 553 10.63 -2.29 -25.16
CA VAL A 553 10.85 -3.28 -26.22
C VAL A 553 10.37 -2.71 -27.54
N PHE A 554 9.15 -2.17 -27.56
CA PHE A 554 8.53 -1.62 -28.75
C PHE A 554 9.25 -0.36 -29.25
N ASN A 555 9.58 0.58 -28.37
CA ASN A 555 10.27 1.82 -28.70
C ASN A 555 11.70 1.54 -29.20
N GLN A 556 12.45 0.68 -28.52
CA GLN A 556 13.79 0.32 -28.96
C GLN A 556 13.77 -0.35 -30.33
N PHE A 557 12.75 -1.16 -30.63
CA PHE A 557 12.56 -1.69 -31.98
C PHE A 557 12.37 -0.57 -33.02
N ILE A 558 11.50 0.40 -32.74
CA ILE A 558 11.26 1.54 -33.64
C ILE A 558 12.55 2.36 -33.81
N GLU A 559 13.31 2.63 -32.74
CA GLU A 559 14.61 3.34 -32.79
C GLU A 559 15.65 2.59 -33.63
N GLU A 560 15.77 1.26 -33.47
CA GLU A 560 16.77 0.45 -34.19
C GLU A 560 16.41 0.24 -35.68
N ASN A 561 15.12 0.30 -36.05
CA ASN A 561 14.63 -0.08 -37.38
C ASN A 561 13.97 1.08 -38.15
N GLU A 562 14.07 2.32 -37.67
CA GLU A 562 13.45 3.51 -38.28
C GLU A 562 13.72 3.64 -39.79
N LYS A 563 14.94 3.34 -40.23
CA LYS A 563 15.36 3.42 -41.65
C LYS A 563 14.85 2.28 -42.51
N GLN A 564 14.49 1.14 -41.90
CA GLN A 564 14.04 -0.07 -42.59
C GLN A 564 12.52 -0.12 -42.72
N LEU A 565 11.80 0.55 -41.81
CA LEU A 565 10.35 0.68 -41.85
C LEU A 565 9.94 1.74 -42.89
N THR A 566 9.82 1.36 -44.17
CA THR A 566 9.29 2.24 -45.23
C THR A 566 7.76 2.24 -45.27
N PHE A 567 7.15 3.23 -45.93
CA PHE A 567 5.69 3.33 -46.06
C PHE A 567 5.22 3.21 -47.52
N PRO A 568 4.13 2.47 -47.80
CA PRO A 568 3.47 1.53 -46.90
C PRO A 568 4.39 0.32 -46.67
N GLY A 569 4.69 0.02 -45.40
CA GLY A 569 5.49 -1.15 -45.06
C GLY A 569 4.64 -2.38 -45.31
N ARG A 570 5.22 -3.47 -45.81
CA ARG A 570 4.47 -4.73 -45.86
C ARG A 570 4.46 -5.33 -44.45
N ALA A 571 3.32 -5.90 -44.03
CA ALA A 571 3.17 -6.40 -42.66
C ALA A 571 4.15 -7.55 -42.33
N ASP A 572 4.50 -8.36 -43.33
CA ASP A 572 5.51 -9.41 -43.30
C ASP A 572 6.92 -8.87 -43.00
N GLU A 573 7.31 -7.73 -43.60
CA GLU A 573 8.61 -7.09 -43.33
C GLU A 573 8.70 -6.56 -41.89
N PHE A 574 7.63 -5.92 -41.40
CA PHE A 574 7.53 -5.47 -40.01
C PHE A 574 7.64 -6.66 -39.04
N ILE A 575 6.92 -7.75 -39.31
CA ILE A 575 6.90 -8.94 -38.46
C ILE A 575 8.27 -9.60 -38.40
N ALA A 576 8.91 -9.82 -39.56
CA ALA A 576 10.22 -10.43 -39.62
C ALA A 576 11.25 -9.63 -38.80
N ALA A 577 11.26 -8.31 -38.97
CA ALA A 577 12.15 -7.41 -38.24
C ALA A 577 11.83 -7.39 -36.74
N TYR A 578 10.55 -7.29 -36.36
CA TYR A 578 10.15 -7.24 -34.95
C TYR A 578 10.43 -8.57 -34.24
N PHE A 579 10.19 -9.68 -34.91
CA PHE A 579 10.43 -11.00 -34.38
C PHE A 579 11.92 -11.29 -34.20
N GLU A 580 12.77 -10.95 -35.17
CA GLU A 580 14.23 -11.04 -35.01
C GLU A 580 14.71 -10.15 -33.85
N PHE A 581 14.19 -8.93 -33.74
CA PHE A 581 14.47 -8.04 -32.63
C PHE A 581 14.11 -8.67 -31.29
N VAL A 582 12.89 -9.19 -31.15
CA VAL A 582 12.40 -9.84 -29.94
C VAL A 582 13.26 -11.06 -29.57
N ARG A 583 13.60 -11.93 -30.53
CA ARG A 583 14.50 -13.07 -30.31
C ARG A 583 15.88 -12.65 -29.79
N ARG A 584 16.45 -11.56 -30.30
CA ARG A 584 17.74 -11.03 -29.82
C ARG A 584 17.67 -10.46 -28.41
N LYS A 585 16.52 -9.91 -28.00
CA LYS A 585 16.34 -9.24 -26.69
C LYS A 585 15.80 -10.17 -25.60
N MET A 586 15.03 -11.19 -25.95
CA MET A 586 14.60 -12.22 -25.01
C MET A 586 15.77 -13.14 -24.66
N ASN A 587 16.53 -12.80 -23.62
CA ASN A 587 17.53 -13.68 -23.01
C ASN A 587 16.93 -14.51 -21.86
N ILE A 588 15.70 -14.98 -22.04
CA ILE A 588 14.96 -15.78 -21.05
C ILE A 588 14.48 -17.04 -21.76
N GLU A 589 14.83 -18.19 -21.19
CA GLU A 589 14.38 -19.49 -21.69
C GLU A 589 12.92 -19.70 -21.29
N LEU A 590 12.00 -19.45 -22.23
CA LEU A 590 10.56 -19.66 -22.07
C LEU A 590 10.18 -21.06 -22.55
N ASN A 591 9.38 -21.76 -21.75
CA ASN A 591 8.89 -23.09 -22.08
C ASN A 591 7.91 -23.08 -23.26
N TRP A 592 7.25 -21.94 -23.47
CA TRP A 592 6.24 -21.71 -24.50
C TRP A 592 6.67 -20.65 -25.51
N SER A 593 7.97 -20.55 -25.79
CA SER A 593 8.53 -19.56 -26.73
C SER A 593 7.98 -19.69 -28.16
N GLU A 594 7.62 -20.90 -28.60
CA GLU A 594 7.04 -21.19 -29.92
C GLU A 594 5.74 -20.42 -30.16
N ILE A 595 4.98 -20.09 -29.11
CA ILE A 595 3.74 -19.31 -29.22
C ILE A 595 4.01 -17.90 -29.76
N ILE A 596 5.19 -17.33 -29.49
CA ILE A 596 5.58 -16.03 -30.03
C ILE A 596 5.64 -16.10 -31.56
N GLU A 597 6.23 -17.17 -32.12
CA GLU A 597 6.32 -17.38 -33.57
C GLU A 597 4.95 -17.49 -34.19
N GLU A 598 4.07 -18.28 -33.59
CA GLU A 598 2.70 -18.47 -34.09
C GLU A 598 1.91 -17.17 -34.08
N TRP A 599 1.97 -16.42 -32.98
CA TRP A 599 1.27 -15.14 -32.86
C TRP A 599 1.72 -14.15 -33.94
N MET A 600 3.03 -14.14 -34.25
CA MET A 600 3.62 -13.32 -35.29
C MET A 600 3.21 -13.78 -36.70
N ILE A 601 3.26 -15.09 -36.99
CA ILE A 601 2.86 -15.66 -38.28
C ILE A 601 1.38 -15.37 -38.56
N LEU A 602 0.51 -15.65 -37.58
CA LEU A 602 -0.93 -15.39 -37.68
C LEU A 602 -1.24 -13.91 -37.93
N PHE A 603 -0.47 -13.00 -37.32
CA PHE A 603 -0.62 -11.57 -37.58
C PHE A 603 -0.27 -11.24 -39.04
N GLY A 604 0.80 -11.83 -39.57
CA GLY A 604 1.24 -11.67 -40.96
C GLY A 604 0.19 -12.14 -41.94
N GLU A 605 -0.26 -13.38 -41.80
CA GLU A 605 -1.30 -13.98 -42.65
C GLU A 605 -2.56 -13.10 -42.74
N GLN A 606 -2.98 -12.51 -41.63
CA GLN A 606 -4.18 -11.67 -41.57
C GLN A 606 -4.00 -10.25 -42.15
N ASN A 607 -2.77 -9.78 -42.38
CA ASN A 607 -2.46 -8.39 -42.72
C ASN A 607 -1.57 -8.19 -43.96
N ILE A 608 -1.23 -9.25 -44.71
CA ILE A 608 -0.32 -9.20 -45.89
C ILE A 608 -0.76 -8.24 -47.02
N ASP A 609 -2.06 -7.94 -47.18
CA ASP A 609 -2.59 -7.30 -48.41
C ASP A 609 -3.30 -5.95 -48.25
N GLN A 610 -3.18 -5.26 -47.12
CA GLN A 610 -4.16 -4.21 -46.81
C GLN A 610 -3.76 -2.75 -47.14
N GLY A 611 -2.59 -2.49 -47.74
CA GLY A 611 -2.16 -1.12 -48.08
C GLY A 611 -2.22 -0.14 -46.90
N LYS A 612 -2.20 -0.69 -45.68
CA LYS A 612 -2.44 0.00 -44.42
C LYS A 612 -1.26 0.86 -44.03
N THR A 613 -1.56 1.94 -43.33
CA THR A 613 -0.54 2.79 -42.73
C THR A 613 0.25 2.02 -41.67
N ILE A 614 1.50 2.39 -41.40
CA ILE A 614 2.26 1.76 -40.30
C ILE A 614 1.56 1.93 -38.94
N ILE A 615 0.82 3.03 -38.74
CA ILE A 615 -0.04 3.24 -37.56
C ILE A 615 -1.11 2.16 -37.47
N GLU A 616 -1.83 1.93 -38.57
CA GLU A 616 -2.88 0.92 -38.62
C GLU A 616 -2.31 -0.48 -38.41
N GLN A 617 -1.14 -0.78 -38.97
CA GLN A 617 -0.45 -2.06 -38.75
C GLN A 617 -0.07 -2.24 -37.28
N LEU A 618 0.51 -1.22 -36.65
CA LEU A 618 0.88 -1.28 -35.23
C LEU A 618 -0.35 -1.41 -34.31
N ASN A 619 -1.42 -0.66 -34.60
CA ASN A 619 -2.66 -0.77 -33.84
C ASN A 619 -3.28 -2.17 -34.00
N ASN A 620 -3.27 -2.73 -35.21
CA ASN A 620 -3.74 -4.09 -35.44
C ASN A 620 -2.84 -5.10 -34.72
N PHE A 621 -1.52 -4.88 -34.69
CA PHE A 621 -0.58 -5.75 -33.98
C PHE A 621 -0.87 -5.74 -32.48
N VAL A 622 -1.00 -4.57 -31.86
CA VAL A 622 -1.35 -4.45 -30.42
C VAL A 622 -2.68 -5.15 -30.14
N ASN A 623 -3.72 -4.89 -30.93
CA ASN A 623 -5.02 -5.52 -30.76
C ASN A 623 -4.96 -7.03 -30.95
N HIS A 624 -4.18 -7.51 -31.92
CA HIS A 624 -3.99 -8.92 -32.22
C HIS A 624 -3.36 -9.65 -31.04
N ILE A 625 -2.26 -9.12 -30.49
CA ILE A 625 -1.60 -9.70 -29.32
C ILE A 625 -2.51 -9.70 -28.09
N LEU A 626 -3.24 -8.61 -27.84
CA LEU A 626 -4.19 -8.54 -26.72
C LEU A 626 -5.36 -9.54 -26.87
N MET A 627 -5.91 -9.65 -28.07
CA MET A 627 -6.97 -10.61 -28.39
C MET A 627 -6.47 -12.06 -28.24
N LEU A 628 -5.25 -12.35 -28.70
CA LEU A 628 -4.65 -13.67 -28.54
C LEU A 628 -4.38 -13.98 -27.06
N LYS A 629 -3.83 -13.05 -26.26
CA LYS A 629 -3.69 -13.22 -24.80
C LYS A 629 -5.02 -13.60 -24.16
N GLU A 630 -6.09 -12.85 -24.43
CA GLU A 630 -7.43 -13.13 -23.87
C GLU A 630 -8.00 -14.45 -24.35
N LYS A 631 -7.71 -14.85 -25.59
CA LYS A 631 -8.12 -16.14 -26.14
C LYS A 631 -7.33 -17.28 -25.49
N GLU A 632 -6.02 -17.17 -25.38
CA GLU A 632 -5.14 -18.24 -24.93
C GLU A 632 -5.21 -18.52 -23.43
N ILE A 633 -5.57 -17.53 -22.61
CA ILE A 633 -5.76 -17.70 -21.15
C ILE A 633 -7.10 -18.35 -20.82
N LYS A 634 -8.05 -18.40 -21.75
CA LYS A 634 -9.35 -19.06 -21.52
C LYS A 634 -9.15 -20.57 -21.34
N PRO A 635 -9.69 -21.16 -20.26
CA PRO A 635 -9.59 -22.60 -20.02
C PRO A 635 -9.96 -23.47 -21.22
N GLU A 636 -10.99 -23.06 -21.95
CA GLU A 636 -11.54 -23.82 -23.07
C GLU A 636 -10.58 -23.90 -24.27
N ASN A 637 -9.67 -22.94 -24.42
CA ASN A 637 -8.72 -22.90 -25.53
C ASN A 637 -7.40 -23.59 -25.22
N PHE A 638 -7.06 -23.77 -23.95
CA PHE A 638 -5.77 -24.32 -23.52
C PHE A 638 -5.47 -25.68 -24.17
N ILE A 639 -6.47 -26.54 -24.32
CA ILE A 639 -6.33 -27.90 -24.87
C ILE A 639 -5.74 -27.88 -26.29
N ASN A 640 -6.14 -26.92 -27.11
CA ASN A 640 -5.67 -26.79 -28.48
C ASN A 640 -4.17 -26.46 -28.54
N ASN A 641 -3.61 -25.88 -27.48
CA ASN A 641 -2.19 -25.53 -27.41
C ASN A 641 -1.34 -26.67 -26.82
N ILE A 642 -1.95 -27.57 -26.04
CA ILE A 642 -1.26 -28.77 -25.55
C ILE A 642 -0.87 -29.68 -26.71
N GLU A 643 -1.68 -29.74 -27.78
CA GLU A 643 -1.37 -30.57 -28.94
C GLU A 643 -0.09 -30.13 -29.64
N ARG A 644 0.24 -28.83 -29.57
CA ARG A 644 1.44 -28.21 -30.16
C ARG A 644 2.69 -28.43 -29.31
N PHE A 645 2.51 -28.81 -28.04
CA PHE A 645 3.53 -28.76 -27.01
C PHE A 645 4.62 -29.85 -27.11
N TYR A 646 4.33 -30.95 -27.82
CA TYR A 646 5.21 -32.13 -27.93
C TYR A 646 5.04 -32.89 -29.25
N GLU A 647 4.97 -32.21 -30.39
CA GLU A 647 5.05 -32.93 -31.68
C GLU A 647 6.40 -33.68 -31.79
N GLY A 648 6.34 -35.02 -31.70
CA GLY A 648 7.42 -35.92 -32.11
C GLY A 648 8.45 -36.33 -31.04
N LYS A 649 8.13 -36.38 -29.74
CA LYS A 649 9.08 -36.86 -28.71
C LYS A 649 8.43 -37.72 -27.61
N ASP A 650 8.91 -38.97 -27.55
CA ASP A 650 8.76 -39.95 -26.45
C ASP A 650 7.32 -40.47 -26.23
N GLU A 651 7.11 -41.77 -26.53
CA GLU A 651 5.79 -42.44 -26.43
C GLU A 651 5.15 -42.30 -25.03
N ILE A 652 5.98 -42.20 -23.97
CA ILE A 652 5.51 -42.05 -22.59
C ILE A 652 4.92 -40.64 -22.37
N ILE A 653 5.54 -39.60 -22.94
CA ILE A 653 5.08 -38.22 -22.82
C ILE A 653 3.76 -38.06 -23.59
N ASP A 654 3.68 -38.60 -24.80
CA ASP A 654 2.47 -38.57 -25.63
C ASP A 654 1.28 -39.23 -24.90
N ALA A 655 1.51 -40.40 -24.29
CA ALA A 655 0.49 -41.08 -23.50
C ALA A 655 0.03 -40.26 -22.28
N LEU A 656 0.95 -39.62 -21.56
CA LEU A 656 0.64 -38.77 -20.41
C LEU A 656 -0.13 -37.50 -20.81
N LEU A 657 0.18 -36.91 -21.96
CA LEU A 657 -0.52 -35.73 -22.47
C LEU A 657 -1.91 -36.06 -23.00
N HIS A 658 -2.08 -37.21 -23.65
CA HIS A 658 -3.40 -37.67 -24.05
C HIS A 658 -4.31 -37.85 -22.83
N LEU A 659 -3.79 -38.52 -21.80
CA LEU A 659 -4.49 -38.68 -20.53
C LEU A 659 -4.78 -37.32 -19.87
N PHE A 660 -3.84 -36.38 -19.92
CA PHE A 660 -4.05 -35.03 -19.42
C PHE A 660 -5.18 -34.31 -20.16
N LYS A 661 -5.23 -34.35 -21.48
CA LYS A 661 -6.29 -33.71 -22.28
C LYS A 661 -7.67 -34.26 -21.92
N GLU A 662 -7.79 -35.57 -21.73
CA GLU A 662 -9.05 -36.20 -21.33
C GLU A 662 -9.52 -35.68 -19.96
N ILE A 663 -8.62 -35.68 -18.97
CA ILE A 663 -8.94 -35.23 -17.60
C ILE A 663 -9.20 -33.72 -17.56
N PHE A 664 -8.44 -32.93 -18.32
CA PHE A 664 -8.62 -31.49 -18.37
C PHE A 664 -9.94 -31.10 -19.05
N ASN A 665 -10.36 -31.82 -20.09
CA ASN A 665 -11.71 -31.66 -20.67
C ASN A 665 -12.81 -31.91 -19.60
N GLN A 666 -12.64 -32.94 -18.78
CA GLN A 666 -13.56 -33.22 -17.68
C GLN A 666 -13.51 -32.14 -16.59
N SER A 667 -12.33 -31.55 -16.34
CA SER A 667 -12.17 -30.48 -15.34
C SER A 667 -12.82 -29.17 -15.74
N LEU A 668 -13.06 -28.92 -17.04
CA LEU A 668 -13.81 -27.73 -17.49
C LEU A 668 -15.23 -27.68 -16.89
N GLU A 669 -15.91 -28.81 -16.73
CA GLU A 669 -17.22 -28.88 -16.08
C GLU A 669 -17.13 -28.58 -14.57
N MET A 670 -15.99 -28.88 -13.94
CA MET A 670 -15.76 -28.59 -12.52
C MET A 670 -15.78 -27.11 -12.20
N ARG A 671 -15.50 -26.23 -13.18
CA ARG A 671 -15.64 -24.79 -13.02
C ARG A 671 -17.03 -24.37 -12.51
N LYS A 672 -18.07 -25.12 -12.86
CA LYS A 672 -19.45 -24.89 -12.38
C LYS A 672 -19.83 -25.78 -11.20
N THR A 673 -19.50 -27.07 -11.28
CA THR A 673 -20.00 -28.06 -10.32
C THR A 673 -19.23 -28.07 -8.99
N PHE A 674 -17.93 -27.72 -9.01
CA PHE A 674 -17.08 -27.77 -7.82
C PHE A 674 -17.43 -26.69 -6.78
N PRO A 675 -17.66 -25.41 -7.15
CA PRO A 675 -18.11 -24.41 -6.19
C PRO A 675 -19.45 -24.78 -5.53
N GLU A 676 -20.42 -25.27 -6.31
CA GLU A 676 -21.71 -25.73 -5.78
C GLU A 676 -21.56 -26.93 -4.84
N PHE A 677 -20.69 -27.89 -5.20
CA PHE A 677 -20.37 -29.03 -4.34
C PHE A 677 -19.79 -28.59 -2.99
N LEU A 678 -18.85 -27.65 -3.01
CA LEU A 678 -18.28 -27.08 -1.78
C LEU A 678 -19.35 -26.37 -0.95
N LEU A 679 -20.20 -25.55 -1.57
CA LEU A 679 -21.28 -24.85 -0.86
C LEU A 679 -22.24 -25.82 -0.18
N ASN A 680 -22.68 -26.86 -0.89
CA ASN A 680 -23.61 -27.86 -0.37
C ASN A 680 -22.97 -28.69 0.76
N SER A 681 -21.71 -29.08 0.58
CA SER A 681 -20.94 -29.77 1.61
C SER A 681 -20.76 -28.89 2.85
N PHE A 682 -20.49 -27.60 2.67
CA PHE A 682 -20.33 -26.65 3.76
C PHE A 682 -21.64 -26.40 4.51
N ALA A 683 -22.73 -26.14 3.80
CA ALA A 683 -24.05 -25.91 4.39
C ALA A 683 -24.56 -27.11 5.18
N SER A 684 -24.34 -28.33 4.68
CA SER A 684 -24.72 -29.56 5.39
C SER A 684 -23.91 -29.79 6.67
N GLN A 685 -22.64 -29.37 6.72
CA GLN A 685 -21.85 -29.47 7.95
C GLN A 685 -22.16 -28.38 8.98
N LEU A 686 -22.54 -27.18 8.53
CA LEU A 686 -22.94 -26.08 9.42
C LEU A 686 -24.23 -26.39 10.20
N SER A 687 -25.18 -27.11 9.60
CA SER A 687 -26.45 -27.48 10.25
C SER A 687 -26.32 -28.59 11.30
N ILE A 688 -25.22 -29.36 11.28
CA ILE A 688 -25.03 -30.54 12.15
C ILE A 688 -24.27 -30.20 13.45
N LYS A 689 -23.53 -29.08 13.50
CA LYS A 689 -22.58 -28.81 14.59
C LYS A 689 -22.97 -27.60 15.44
N ASN A 690 -23.45 -27.87 16.66
CA ASN A 690 -23.39 -26.92 17.77
C ASN A 690 -21.94 -26.83 18.29
N LEU A 691 -21.08 -26.12 17.58
CA LEU A 691 -19.75 -25.79 18.09
C LEU A 691 -19.88 -24.59 19.03
N ARG A 692 -19.97 -24.87 20.33
CA ARG A 692 -19.65 -23.86 21.33
C ARG A 692 -18.13 -23.86 21.50
N LEU A 693 -17.52 -22.69 21.30
CA LEU A 693 -16.20 -22.45 21.85
C LEU A 693 -16.25 -22.76 23.35
N LYS A 694 -15.24 -23.47 23.87
CA LYS A 694 -15.03 -23.44 25.32
C LYS A 694 -14.79 -21.97 25.68
N SER A 695 -15.48 -21.46 26.70
CA SER A 695 -15.21 -20.13 27.23
C SER A 695 -13.73 -20.06 27.57
N LYS A 696 -12.99 -19.25 26.83
CA LYS A 696 -11.58 -18.96 27.11
C LYS A 696 -11.50 -17.76 28.04
N LEU A 697 -10.44 -17.72 28.84
CA LEU A 697 -10.17 -16.55 29.66
C LEU A 697 -9.73 -15.40 28.74
N PRO A 698 -10.21 -14.16 28.93
CA PRO A 698 -9.82 -12.99 28.14
C PRO A 698 -8.29 -12.79 28.02
N LYS A 699 -7.53 -13.16 29.06
CA LYS A 699 -6.06 -13.13 29.05
C LYS A 699 -5.46 -13.94 27.90
N GLU A 700 -6.12 -15.02 27.48
CA GLU A 700 -5.67 -15.88 26.38
C GLU A 700 -5.81 -15.19 25.01
N PHE A 701 -6.69 -14.19 24.90
CA PHE A 701 -6.81 -13.35 23.70
C PHE A 701 -5.84 -12.16 23.75
N LEU A 702 -5.55 -11.63 24.94
CA LEU A 702 -4.66 -10.46 25.11
C LEU A 702 -3.16 -10.81 25.00
N LEU A 703 -2.77 -12.05 25.32
CA LEU A 703 -1.37 -12.50 25.40
C LEU A 703 -0.95 -13.45 24.27
N LYS A 704 -1.78 -13.62 23.24
CA LYS A 704 -1.53 -14.60 22.18
C LYS A 704 -0.39 -14.11 21.27
N GLU A 705 0.81 -14.64 21.47
CA GLU A 705 2.04 -14.27 20.73
C GLU A 705 1.97 -14.50 19.21
N SER A 706 0.98 -15.25 18.72
CA SER A 706 0.85 -15.64 17.31
C SER A 706 -0.05 -14.75 16.45
N GLU A 707 -0.70 -13.73 17.03
CA GLU A 707 -1.68 -12.84 16.35
C GLU A 707 -1.46 -11.35 16.75
N GLU A 708 -2.17 -10.42 16.10
CA GLU A 708 -2.14 -8.98 16.44
C GLU A 708 -2.49 -8.77 17.91
N THR A 709 -1.60 -8.15 18.68
CA THR A 709 -1.82 -7.87 20.10
C THR A 709 -2.81 -6.71 20.28
N PHE A 710 -3.48 -6.63 21.45
CA PHE A 710 -4.37 -5.49 21.72
C PHE A 710 -3.64 -4.14 21.66
N LYS A 711 -2.36 -4.11 22.06
CA LYS A 711 -1.50 -2.93 21.94
C LYS A 711 -1.37 -2.52 20.47
N GLU A 712 -1.01 -3.46 19.60
CA GLU A 712 -0.89 -3.22 18.15
C GLU A 712 -2.22 -2.77 17.56
N TYR A 713 -3.34 -3.38 17.94
CA TYR A 713 -4.67 -2.99 17.49
C TYR A 713 -5.00 -1.52 17.83
N ILE A 714 -4.83 -1.11 19.09
CA ILE A 714 -5.08 0.27 19.52
C ILE A 714 -4.11 1.24 18.85
N GLU A 715 -2.84 0.85 18.74
CA GLU A 715 -1.84 1.67 18.07
C GLU A 715 -2.20 1.88 16.59
N ASN A 716 -2.58 0.80 15.89
CA ASN A 716 -2.87 0.79 14.47
C ASN A 716 -4.16 1.51 14.11
N LEU A 717 -5.17 1.55 14.99
CA LEU A 717 -6.48 2.11 14.68
C LEU A 717 -6.81 3.42 15.39
N GLU A 718 -6.39 3.61 16.64
CA GLU A 718 -6.85 4.73 17.46
C GLU A 718 -5.74 5.71 17.86
N ILE A 719 -4.47 5.30 17.89
CA ILE A 719 -3.35 6.21 18.20
C ILE A 719 -2.76 6.84 16.94
N LYS A 720 -2.53 6.04 15.89
CA LYS A 720 -2.04 6.58 14.61
C LYS A 720 -3.13 7.47 13.99
N ILE A 721 -2.87 8.78 13.89
CA ILE A 721 -3.84 9.78 13.42
C ILE A 721 -4.32 9.47 12.00
N TYR A 722 -3.48 8.90 11.15
CA TYR A 722 -3.80 8.64 9.74
C TYR A 722 -4.36 7.24 9.47
N SER A 723 -4.57 6.42 10.49
CA SER A 723 -5.06 5.04 10.34
C SER A 723 -6.44 4.97 9.68
N LYS A 724 -7.18 6.07 9.80
CA LYS A 724 -8.56 6.23 9.36
C LYS A 724 -8.69 6.69 7.90
N LEU A 725 -7.57 6.81 7.20
CA LEU A 725 -7.50 7.30 5.84
C LEU A 725 -7.15 6.18 4.86
N LEU A 726 -7.79 6.23 3.70
CA LEU A 726 -7.48 5.45 2.51
C LEU A 726 -6.82 6.38 1.50
N VAL A 727 -5.72 5.94 0.92
CA VAL A 727 -5.03 6.70 -0.11
C VAL A 727 -5.48 6.24 -1.50
N LYS A 728 -5.78 7.17 -2.41
CA LYS A 728 -6.11 6.87 -3.83
C LYS A 728 -5.33 7.80 -4.76
N PRO A 729 -4.72 7.33 -5.86
CA PRO A 729 -4.02 8.20 -6.80
C PRO A 729 -4.97 9.18 -7.50
N ILE A 730 -4.55 10.44 -7.67
CA ILE A 730 -5.30 11.47 -8.42
C ILE A 730 -4.56 11.81 -9.71
N LEU A 731 -3.26 12.11 -9.59
CA LEU A 731 -2.45 12.55 -10.70
C LEU A 731 -1.03 12.01 -10.56
N LEU A 732 -0.49 11.49 -11.65
CA LEU A 732 0.93 11.22 -11.79
C LEU A 732 1.44 12.03 -12.96
N ILE A 733 2.52 12.77 -12.74
CA ILE A 733 3.29 13.40 -13.80
C ILE A 733 4.55 12.57 -13.98
N LEU A 734 4.75 12.05 -15.19
CA LEU A 734 5.91 11.27 -15.58
C LEU A 734 6.76 12.11 -16.53
N GLN A 735 8.07 12.08 -16.37
CA GLN A 735 9.02 12.78 -17.23
C GLN A 735 9.89 11.78 -17.98
N ASN A 736 10.01 11.94 -19.30
CA ASN A 736 10.84 11.06 -20.11
C ASN A 736 12.33 11.22 -19.72
N LYS A 737 13.02 10.09 -19.53
CA LYS A 737 14.41 10.08 -19.07
C LYS A 737 15.39 10.65 -20.10
N LYS A 738 15.18 10.36 -21.39
CA LYS A 738 16.04 10.85 -22.49
C LYS A 738 15.68 12.28 -22.89
N TYR A 739 14.40 12.64 -22.81
CA TYR A 739 13.87 13.94 -23.26
C TYR A 739 13.10 14.63 -22.13
N PRO A 740 13.75 15.36 -21.21
CA PRO A 740 13.10 15.96 -20.04
C PRO A 740 11.95 16.93 -20.36
N GLU A 741 11.95 17.49 -21.57
CA GLU A 741 10.89 18.36 -22.09
C GLU A 741 9.59 17.59 -22.38
N LEU A 742 9.64 16.26 -22.49
CA LEU A 742 8.51 15.38 -22.74
C LEU A 742 7.94 14.83 -21.42
N GLN A 743 6.67 15.10 -21.19
CA GLN A 743 5.94 14.72 -19.99
C GLN A 743 4.63 14.03 -20.33
N TYR A 744 4.25 13.09 -19.47
CA TYR A 744 3.00 12.36 -19.50
C TYR A 744 2.21 12.62 -18.23
N GLN A 745 0.91 12.75 -18.36
CA GLN A 745 0.00 12.84 -17.23
C GLN A 745 -0.90 11.62 -17.19
N VAL A 746 -0.96 10.96 -16.05
CA VAL A 746 -1.88 9.87 -15.75
C VAL A 746 -2.86 10.38 -14.70
N LYS A 747 -4.06 10.77 -15.14
CA LYS A 747 -5.08 11.40 -14.29
C LYS A 747 -6.18 10.41 -13.96
N PHE A 748 -6.45 10.23 -12.67
CA PHE A 748 -7.50 9.38 -12.14
C PHE A 748 -8.74 10.24 -11.85
N THR A 749 -9.91 9.70 -12.15
CA THR A 749 -11.21 10.33 -11.90
C THR A 749 -12.13 9.29 -11.33
N TYR A 750 -12.68 9.56 -10.16
CA TYR A 750 -13.56 8.66 -9.42
C TYR A 750 -15.01 9.11 -9.61
N ALA A 751 -15.92 8.16 -9.77
CA ALA A 751 -17.34 8.46 -10.03
C ALA A 751 -18.11 8.97 -8.78
N GLY A 752 -17.48 8.92 -7.59
CA GLY A 752 -17.94 9.54 -6.35
C GLY A 752 -16.96 9.27 -5.19
N GLU A 753 -17.22 9.86 -4.02
CA GLU A 753 -16.37 9.64 -2.82
C GLU A 753 -16.46 8.19 -2.28
N LYS A 754 -17.63 7.56 -2.44
CA LYS A 754 -17.93 6.19 -1.96
C LYS A 754 -18.02 5.14 -3.08
N GLU A 755 -17.81 5.52 -4.34
CA GLU A 755 -17.94 4.57 -5.46
C GLU A 755 -16.63 3.85 -5.75
N ASP A 756 -16.74 2.54 -5.99
CA ASP A 756 -15.63 1.64 -6.26
C ASP A 756 -15.13 1.75 -7.71
N THR A 757 -15.57 2.70 -8.53
CA THR A 757 -15.16 2.77 -9.95
C THR A 757 -14.28 3.98 -10.22
N PHE A 758 -13.30 3.80 -11.11
CA PHE A 758 -12.42 4.89 -11.54
C PHE A 758 -12.16 4.85 -13.05
N ARG A 759 -11.91 6.03 -13.60
CA ARG A 759 -11.44 6.25 -14.97
C ARG A 759 -10.05 6.88 -14.92
N VAL A 760 -9.15 6.39 -15.74
CA VAL A 760 -7.83 6.96 -15.96
C VAL A 760 -7.79 7.60 -17.34
N THR A 761 -7.26 8.81 -17.42
CA THR A 761 -6.97 9.50 -18.67
C THR A 761 -5.47 9.69 -18.75
N ILE A 762 -4.85 9.23 -19.84
CA ILE A 762 -3.43 9.47 -20.09
C ILE A 762 -3.27 10.41 -21.26
N GLY A 763 -2.47 11.45 -21.04
CA GLY A 763 -2.10 12.39 -22.09
C GLY A 763 -0.60 12.69 -22.06
N SER A 764 -0.11 13.34 -23.10
CA SER A 764 1.27 13.82 -23.18
C SER A 764 1.35 15.24 -23.74
N ASN A 765 2.49 15.88 -23.49
CA ASN A 765 2.82 17.20 -24.05
C ASN A 765 3.56 17.13 -25.39
N PHE A 766 3.52 15.97 -26.05
CA PHE A 766 4.41 15.64 -27.15
C PHE A 766 4.39 16.70 -28.27
N GLU A 767 3.22 17.21 -28.66
CA GLU A 767 3.10 18.25 -29.71
C GLU A 767 3.91 19.53 -29.39
N LEU A 768 4.00 19.90 -28.11
CA LEU A 768 4.80 21.05 -27.67
C LEU A 768 6.29 20.69 -27.61
N ALA A 769 6.61 19.50 -27.12
CA ALA A 769 7.99 19.03 -26.95
C ALA A 769 8.67 18.65 -28.28
N LYS A 770 7.90 18.25 -29.29
CA LYS A 770 8.39 17.74 -30.59
C LYS A 770 9.38 18.68 -31.27
N LYS A 771 9.13 20.00 -31.22
CA LYS A 771 10.05 21.01 -31.80
C LYS A 771 11.41 21.08 -31.10
N LYS A 772 11.50 20.75 -29.82
CA LYS A 772 12.81 20.69 -29.14
C LYS A 772 13.48 19.35 -29.40
N ILE A 773 12.72 18.26 -29.31
CA ILE A 773 13.20 16.88 -29.49
C ILE A 773 13.80 16.65 -30.88
N LEU A 774 13.14 17.14 -31.95
CA LEU A 774 13.59 16.96 -33.33
C LEU A 774 14.77 17.85 -33.74
N PHE A 775 15.13 18.85 -32.93
CA PHE A 775 16.24 19.76 -33.21
C PHE A 775 17.48 19.52 -32.33
N THR A 776 17.37 18.66 -31.31
CA THR A 776 18.48 18.29 -30.40
C THR A 776 18.97 16.85 -30.56
N GLY A 777 18.23 16.00 -31.29
CA GLY A 777 18.71 14.70 -31.77
C GLY A 777 19.35 14.83 -33.15
#